data_AF-A0A3D5TIT2-F1
#
_entry.id   AF-A0A3D5TIT2-F1
#
_cell.length_a   1.000
_cell.length_b   1.000
_cell.length_c   1.000
_cell.angle_alpha   90.00
_cell.angle_beta   90.00
_cell.angle_gamma   90.00
#
_symmetry.space_group_name_H-M   'P 1'
#
loop_
_entity.id
_entity.type
_entity.pdbx_description
1 polymer ?
#
loop_
_entity_poly.entity_id
_entity_poly.type
_entity_poly.pdbx_seq_one_letter_code
_entity_poly.pdbx_strand_id
1 'polypeptide(L)'
;MKNSKQKQWLSFLLALIMLVGLLPFSVLSVGAESGGEETTGASRGAARASSSSYPTLTNLVEGTEIIYGHVYFFYKNGRVERRSVIINPNDCQYNTNLREGYKSETGLQRVVSYDNGILMYWSRFENDFLDLSGLEGRSLTLVLFDDLKLSSIYAPGVDLKLMVTDGVNVTFRHSTRYKNKTAYCPQNGVTGAVIDLAQSEGSLNGCGTFELCGNGKLSIVTTNAPKKTSPDYAIVAKNTSITEDAALRIVCGNSHRDVSSLIQTISLTIDTTRDVSLYIKNPRTNAAAWSCHMNNFKLLNAKSLNVCVQRGSGGWILFGSNGETNPAQVFKNYRSSGKIGREWYIAGRTDSSGYNLTLDRRDYMPQIRFNLNLKEVKGGQTVQGLKAGLGYEMSADIVYMPQWMQKLRDAGRVRFYFYGLLCKPGQQEGYEEDPYAYTYDFYVDRTGKHSVEFYWACRPSIDSNYVRPMTEERVLYQTHIKFDVQMNESVSGKQYINNVQLLQAGGEFTEATSATHKISLHPDTLAKCYTDESYSTGIPSEWRYRSDEDAYTMYFWVRPRHGYKLADSTVTADNGVTLNVQHTKVTNRSFTMREEYLTVNLVAKRKLTDVRGTLKNFRLGIDAGFTEIVSNEPKKYTFKNTVVYDVAYGSYGVEAGQLRKGDTCYVYFDVKPGVGYYLPENASVKVIQPAGYRANGIFDSAETYSTVYKGDWYDYSPIGRKYRVSQLLEPNSEGVKYDTNIRVQEPVPGDRPAVYGSYIGPTSLPYNMKVLSMQWRKIDHTPMGSFDRFEIGKSYILDLRIGFEGGEEMGYVYPKNWKDFKVNGKSVNQWMEYDDNTNGHFLRVYESYKVLDPSARGSVSGTVKSYNSAADKVTVQLIQQGYSEASYEAIVSSGTKVGNQYTASYSISGIASGTYTMRVMKNKHVTREYTVTVSGNAKTQNAEIRLLGDVNGDGRVNAMDCTRLFTHVNKTQPLTDAYALKCADVNRDSRVNAMDCTRLFTHVNRTQPLW
;
A
#
# COMPACT_ATOMS: atom_id res chain seq x y z
N MET A 1 53.23 -17.82 14.86
CA MET A 1 52.48 -18.90 14.17
C MET A 1 51.43 -18.28 13.26
N LYS A 2 51.55 -18.45 11.94
CA LYS A 2 50.72 -19.34 11.12
C LYS A 2 49.19 -19.09 11.19
N ASN A 3 48.71 -18.48 10.10
CA ASN A 3 47.36 -18.48 9.53
C ASN A 3 46.50 -19.71 9.92
N SER A 4 45.22 -19.56 10.25
CA SER A 4 44.12 -19.02 9.42
C SER A 4 43.85 -19.88 8.17
N LYS A 5 42.79 -20.71 8.24
CA LYS A 5 41.76 -20.94 7.20
C LYS A 5 40.77 -22.07 7.59
N GLN A 6 40.27 -22.03 8.83
CA GLN A 6 39.23 -22.97 9.32
C GLN A 6 38.07 -22.24 10.03
N LYS A 7 37.78 -21.02 9.57
CA LYS A 7 36.56 -20.25 9.88
C LYS A 7 36.18 -19.42 8.64
N GLN A 8 35.37 -19.96 7.73
CA GLN A 8 34.57 -19.18 6.76
C GLN A 8 33.59 -20.00 5.88
N TRP A 9 33.34 -21.29 6.17
CA TRP A 9 32.35 -22.11 5.44
C TRP A 9 31.19 -22.65 6.31
N LEU A 10 31.09 -22.20 7.56
CA LEU A 10 29.94 -22.44 8.44
C LEU A 10 29.28 -21.13 8.94
N SER A 11 29.58 -20.02 8.26
CA SER A 11 29.02 -18.68 8.56
C SER A 11 28.41 -18.00 7.32
N PHE A 12 28.33 -18.71 6.20
CA PHE A 12 27.77 -18.20 4.94
C PHE A 12 26.31 -18.63 4.70
N LEU A 13 25.75 -19.49 5.56
CA LEU A 13 24.32 -19.87 5.54
C LEU A 13 23.46 -19.12 6.57
N LEU A 14 24.09 -18.29 7.43
CA LEU A 14 23.42 -17.47 8.44
C LEU A 14 23.51 -15.95 8.15
N ALA A 15 24.04 -15.58 6.98
CA ALA A 15 24.21 -14.20 6.53
C ALA A 15 23.44 -13.91 5.22
N LEU A 16 22.35 -14.64 4.97
CA LEU A 16 21.45 -14.46 3.81
C LEU A 16 19.99 -14.18 4.24
N ILE A 17 19.78 -13.70 5.47
CA ILE A 17 18.46 -13.37 6.05
C ILE A 17 18.40 -11.91 6.55
N MET A 18 19.42 -11.08 6.25
CA MET A 18 19.45 -9.66 6.62
C MET A 18 19.86 -8.81 5.39
N LEU A 19 18.98 -7.87 5.01
CA LEU A 19 19.08 -6.85 3.92
C LEU A 19 18.45 -7.14 2.54
N VAL A 20 17.12 -7.38 2.50
CA VAL A 20 16.07 -6.61 1.79
C VAL A 20 14.74 -6.95 2.51
N GLY A 21 13.78 -6.08 2.82
CA GLY A 21 13.67 -4.63 2.65
C GLY A 21 12.19 -4.22 2.61
N LEU A 22 11.72 -3.56 3.70
CA LEU A 22 10.48 -2.76 3.81
C LEU A 22 9.09 -3.46 3.82
N LEU A 23 8.22 -2.85 4.64
CA LEU A 23 6.77 -3.07 4.88
C LEU A 23 5.89 -2.58 3.68
N PRO A 24 4.53 -2.69 3.66
CA PRO A 24 3.59 -3.05 4.75
C PRO A 24 2.42 -4.01 4.38
N PHE A 25 1.53 -4.21 5.36
CA PHE A 25 0.06 -4.48 5.31
C PHE A 25 -0.49 -5.84 5.80
N SER A 26 -1.27 -5.72 6.90
CA SER A 26 -2.60 -6.32 7.10
C SER A 26 -2.81 -7.77 7.60
N VAL A 27 -3.50 -7.85 8.75
CA VAL A 27 -4.75 -8.61 8.96
C VAL A 27 -4.70 -10.10 9.39
N LEU A 28 -5.21 -10.29 10.62
CA LEU A 28 -6.00 -11.40 11.19
C LEU A 28 -5.37 -12.71 11.74
N SER A 29 -6.15 -13.19 12.70
CA SER A 29 -6.01 -14.29 13.66
C SER A 29 -5.60 -15.65 13.13
N VAL A 30 -4.69 -16.29 13.87
CA VAL A 30 -4.43 -17.73 13.85
C VAL A 30 -5.58 -18.49 14.52
N GLY A 31 -6.11 -19.50 13.82
CA GLY A 31 -6.86 -20.61 14.39
C GLY A 31 -6.32 -21.90 13.77
N ALA A 32 -5.86 -22.84 14.60
CA ALA A 32 -5.21 -24.07 14.13
C ALA A 32 -6.15 -25.27 14.28
N GLU A 33 -6.23 -26.11 13.24
CA GLU A 33 -6.82 -27.45 13.31
C GLU A 33 -5.87 -28.47 12.66
N SER A 34 -5.49 -29.48 13.44
CA SER A 34 -5.18 -30.83 12.96
C SER A 34 -6.49 -31.55 12.62
N GLY A 35 -6.60 -32.47 11.68
CA GLY A 35 -5.62 -33.13 10.82
C GLY A 35 -6.17 -34.52 10.44
N GLY A 36 -6.23 -34.85 9.15
CA GLY A 36 -6.82 -36.11 8.66
C GLY A 36 -6.82 -36.23 7.13
N GLU A 37 -6.20 -37.29 6.64
CA GLU A 37 -6.17 -37.79 5.25
C GLU A 37 -7.55 -38.30 4.79
N GLU A 38 -7.88 -38.55 3.52
CA GLU A 38 -7.39 -38.20 2.18
C GLU A 38 -8.56 -38.47 1.21
N THR A 39 -8.69 -37.74 0.08
CA THR A 39 -9.00 -38.31 -1.27
C THR A 39 -9.21 -37.22 -2.35
N THR A 40 -8.34 -37.23 -3.35
CA THR A 40 -8.59 -36.87 -4.77
C THR A 40 -9.52 -35.69 -5.13
N GLY A 41 -8.90 -34.53 -5.37
CA GLY A 41 -8.95 -33.92 -6.71
C GLY A 41 -10.15 -33.07 -7.13
N ALA A 42 -10.22 -31.82 -6.67
CA ALA A 42 -10.83 -30.71 -7.44
C ALA A 42 -10.20 -29.35 -7.06
N SER A 43 -10.04 -28.46 -8.04
CA SER A 43 -9.43 -27.14 -7.88
C SER A 43 -10.25 -26.21 -6.96
N ARG A 44 -9.63 -25.65 -5.91
CA ARG A 44 -10.23 -24.58 -5.08
C ARG A 44 -10.39 -23.27 -5.87
N GLY A 45 -11.54 -23.11 -6.51
CA GLY A 45 -12.07 -21.78 -6.84
C GLY A 45 -12.60 -21.07 -5.59
N ALA A 46 -12.65 -19.74 -5.63
CA ALA A 46 -13.22 -18.94 -4.54
C ALA A 46 -14.67 -19.38 -4.23
N ALA A 47 -15.02 -19.39 -2.94
CA ALA A 47 -16.37 -19.75 -2.49
C ALA A 47 -17.39 -18.71 -2.99
N ARG A 48 -18.00 -18.99 -4.15
CA ARG A 48 -19.26 -18.37 -4.56
C ARG A 48 -20.29 -18.65 -3.47
N ALA A 49 -21.01 -17.61 -3.03
CA ALA A 49 -22.22 -17.79 -2.23
C ALA A 49 -23.14 -18.79 -2.94
N SER A 50 -23.65 -19.79 -2.21
CA SER A 50 -24.50 -20.81 -2.81
C SER A 50 -25.79 -20.17 -3.34
N SER A 51 -26.07 -20.37 -4.63
CA SER A 51 -27.29 -19.91 -5.30
C SER A 51 -28.53 -20.72 -4.90
N SER A 52 -28.67 -21.08 -3.62
CA SER A 52 -29.90 -21.65 -3.08
C SER A 52 -30.87 -20.51 -2.77
N SER A 53 -32.06 -20.54 -3.35
CA SER A 53 -33.18 -19.71 -2.93
C SER A 53 -33.41 -19.80 -1.42
N TYR A 54 -33.83 -18.68 -0.82
CA TYR A 54 -34.25 -18.68 0.59
C TYR A 54 -35.54 -19.52 0.74
N PRO A 55 -35.66 -20.32 1.82
CA PRO A 55 -36.80 -21.23 1.98
C PRO A 55 -38.10 -20.48 2.25
N THR A 56 -39.21 -21.10 1.83
CA THR A 56 -40.57 -20.63 2.09
C THR A 56 -40.91 -20.76 3.58
N LEU A 57 -41.49 -19.71 4.18
CA LEU A 57 -41.91 -19.73 5.58
C LEU A 57 -43.36 -20.21 5.68
N THR A 58 -43.57 -21.44 6.15
CA THR A 58 -44.89 -22.07 6.28
C THR A 58 -45.58 -21.78 7.61
N ASN A 59 -44.80 -21.45 8.65
CA ASN A 59 -45.28 -21.35 10.04
C ASN A 59 -45.49 -19.90 10.52
N LEU A 60 -44.97 -18.91 9.76
CA LEU A 60 -44.99 -17.49 10.15
C LEU A 60 -46.41 -16.88 10.12
N VAL A 61 -47.26 -17.33 9.20
CA VAL A 61 -48.67 -16.96 9.14
C VAL A 61 -49.49 -18.23 8.90
N GLU A 62 -50.35 -18.56 9.86
CA GLU A 62 -51.15 -19.79 9.84
C GLU A 62 -52.00 -19.87 8.56
N GLY A 63 -51.82 -20.96 7.80
CA GLY A 63 -52.52 -21.19 6.53
C GLY A 63 -52.00 -20.38 5.33
N THR A 64 -50.83 -19.73 5.38
CA THR A 64 -50.24 -19.01 4.24
C THR A 64 -48.74 -19.26 4.09
N GLU A 65 -48.33 -19.73 2.92
CA GLU A 65 -46.92 -19.86 2.55
C GLU A 65 -46.30 -18.52 2.13
N ILE A 66 -45.30 -18.05 2.89
CA ILE A 66 -44.54 -16.83 2.60
C ILE A 66 -43.30 -17.18 1.78
N ILE A 67 -43.34 -16.91 0.48
CA ILE A 67 -42.27 -17.17 -0.48
C ILE A 67 -41.36 -15.93 -0.54
N TYR A 68 -40.04 -16.13 -0.70
CA TYR A 68 -39.09 -15.02 -0.87
C TYR A 68 -39.33 -14.22 -2.17
N GLY A 69 -38.80 -13.00 -2.24
CA GLY A 69 -39.02 -12.07 -3.35
C GLY A 69 -40.43 -11.47 -3.40
N HIS A 70 -41.19 -11.58 -2.31
CA HIS A 70 -42.59 -11.14 -2.25
C HIS A 70 -42.96 -10.42 -0.95
N VAL A 71 -43.93 -9.52 -1.07
CA VAL A 71 -44.65 -8.88 0.03
C VAL A 71 -46.11 -9.34 0.03
N TYR A 72 -46.61 -9.65 1.23
CA TYR A 72 -47.94 -10.17 1.49
C TYR A 72 -48.72 -9.20 2.38
N PHE A 73 -49.92 -8.80 1.95
CA PHE A 73 -50.85 -7.92 2.67
C PHE A 73 -52.08 -8.71 3.09
N PHE A 74 -52.35 -8.79 4.39
CA PHE A 74 -53.44 -9.56 4.97
C PHE A 74 -54.56 -8.63 5.44
N TYR A 75 -55.77 -8.80 4.92
CA TYR A 75 -56.93 -7.96 5.22
C TYR A 75 -57.97 -8.67 6.10
N LYS A 76 -58.72 -7.89 6.89
CA LYS A 76 -59.75 -8.36 7.85
C LYS A 76 -60.86 -9.22 7.25
N ASN A 77 -61.10 -9.11 5.94
CA ASN A 77 -62.06 -9.93 5.21
C ASN A 77 -61.49 -11.28 4.72
N GLY A 78 -60.27 -11.65 5.14
CA GLY A 78 -59.58 -12.87 4.70
C GLY A 78 -58.86 -12.74 3.35
N ARG A 79 -58.93 -11.59 2.68
CA ARG A 79 -58.17 -11.36 1.44
C ARG A 79 -56.68 -11.26 1.75
N VAL A 80 -55.87 -11.97 0.96
CA VAL A 80 -54.41 -11.84 0.96
C VAL A 80 -53.98 -11.34 -0.42
N GLU A 81 -53.29 -10.20 -0.47
CA GLU A 81 -52.61 -9.76 -1.69
C GLU A 81 -51.12 -10.12 -1.63
N ARG A 82 -50.58 -10.61 -2.75
CA ARG A 82 -49.14 -10.86 -2.92
C ARG A 82 -48.61 -10.00 -4.05
N ARG A 83 -47.51 -9.30 -3.82
CA ARG A 83 -46.79 -8.49 -4.83
C ARG A 83 -45.31 -8.86 -4.79
N SER A 84 -44.59 -8.78 -5.92
CA SER A 84 -43.14 -8.97 -5.91
C SER A 84 -42.45 -7.80 -5.22
N VAL A 85 -41.35 -8.06 -4.52
CA VAL A 85 -40.56 -7.05 -3.80
C VAL A 85 -39.07 -7.38 -3.92
N ILE A 86 -38.24 -6.35 -3.91
CA ILE A 86 -36.78 -6.45 -3.72
C ILE A 86 -36.49 -5.62 -2.48
N ILE A 87 -35.87 -6.21 -1.46
CA ILE A 87 -35.61 -5.52 -0.20
C ILE A 87 -34.14 -5.12 -0.12
N ASN A 88 -33.88 -3.82 -0.02
CA ASN A 88 -32.57 -3.26 0.27
C ASN A 88 -32.47 -2.99 1.78
N PRO A 89 -31.50 -3.60 2.52
CA PRO A 89 -31.41 -3.43 3.96
C PRO A 89 -31.08 -2.00 4.41
N ASN A 90 -30.53 -1.16 3.52
CA ASN A 90 -30.28 0.26 3.82
C ASN A 90 -31.58 1.09 3.78
N ASP A 91 -32.47 0.81 2.82
CA ASP A 91 -33.75 1.52 2.68
C ASP A 91 -34.70 1.20 3.84
N CYS A 92 -34.52 0.03 4.46
CA CYS A 92 -35.25 -0.40 5.65
C CYS A 92 -35.02 0.45 6.91
N GLN A 93 -34.09 1.41 6.93
CA GLN A 93 -33.78 2.20 8.14
C GLN A 93 -34.80 3.33 8.41
N TYR A 94 -35.51 3.83 7.39
CA TYR A 94 -36.36 5.04 7.46
C TYR A 94 -37.77 4.82 6.90
N ASN A 95 -38.55 3.93 7.53
CA ASN A 95 -39.85 3.46 7.01
C ASN A 95 -41.08 4.29 7.44
N THR A 96 -40.94 5.56 7.83
CA THR A 96 -42.05 6.42 8.34
C THR A 96 -43.26 6.42 7.40
N ASN A 97 -43.05 6.62 6.11
CA ASN A 97 -44.11 6.65 5.09
C ASN A 97 -44.79 5.28 4.91
N LEU A 98 -44.04 4.18 4.98
CA LEU A 98 -44.59 2.81 4.89
C LEU A 98 -45.45 2.50 6.12
N ARG A 99 -44.96 2.84 7.32
CA ARG A 99 -45.70 2.70 8.58
C ARG A 99 -47.02 3.47 8.55
N GLU A 100 -47.00 4.72 8.08
CA GLU A 100 -48.20 5.56 8.00
C GLU A 100 -49.18 5.07 6.93
N GLY A 101 -48.68 4.64 5.77
CA GLY A 101 -49.49 3.97 4.74
C GLY A 101 -50.17 2.70 5.26
N TYR A 102 -49.45 1.81 5.95
CA TYR A 102 -50.04 0.59 6.51
C TYR A 102 -51.03 0.87 7.64
N LYS A 103 -50.82 1.94 8.42
CA LYS A 103 -51.77 2.38 9.46
C LYS A 103 -53.04 3.02 8.87
N SER A 104 -52.95 3.75 7.75
CA SER A 104 -54.11 4.35 7.08
C SER A 104 -54.90 3.39 6.19
N GLU A 105 -54.25 2.34 5.67
CA GLU A 105 -54.89 1.33 4.81
C GLU A 105 -56.05 0.63 5.53
N THR A 106 -57.23 0.66 4.91
CA THR A 106 -58.48 0.26 5.55
C THR A 106 -58.62 -1.25 5.56
N GLY A 107 -58.76 -1.81 6.76
CA GLY A 107 -58.94 -3.26 6.95
C GLY A 107 -57.66 -4.09 6.83
N LEU A 108 -56.51 -3.50 6.49
CA LEU A 108 -55.21 -4.18 6.53
C LEU A 108 -54.86 -4.55 7.98
N GLN A 109 -54.44 -5.79 8.22
CA GLN A 109 -54.15 -6.34 9.55
C GLN A 109 -52.68 -6.70 9.75
N ARG A 110 -52.01 -7.24 8.73
CA ARG A 110 -50.61 -7.68 8.79
C ARG A 110 -49.94 -7.46 7.44
N VAL A 111 -48.65 -7.14 7.44
CA VAL A 111 -47.79 -7.10 6.25
C VAL A 111 -46.53 -7.90 6.54
N VAL A 112 -46.18 -8.78 5.59
CA VAL A 112 -44.96 -9.59 5.65
C VAL A 112 -44.21 -9.39 4.34
N SER A 113 -43.06 -8.73 4.38
CA SER A 113 -42.17 -8.54 3.21
C SER A 113 -40.95 -9.43 3.40
N TYR A 114 -40.68 -10.33 2.47
CA TYR A 114 -39.60 -11.31 2.60
C TYR A 114 -38.80 -11.44 1.31
N ASP A 115 -37.51 -11.11 1.36
CA ASP A 115 -36.60 -11.22 0.23
C ASP A 115 -35.15 -11.43 0.70
N ASN A 116 -34.42 -12.33 0.04
CA ASN A 116 -32.97 -12.56 0.20
C ASN A 116 -32.42 -12.57 1.65
N GLY A 117 -33.16 -13.14 2.61
CA GLY A 117 -32.75 -13.20 4.02
C GLY A 117 -33.07 -11.94 4.83
N ILE A 118 -33.94 -11.09 4.32
CA ILE A 118 -34.50 -9.92 5.02
C ILE A 118 -36.01 -10.14 5.16
N LEU A 119 -36.52 -10.03 6.38
CA LEU A 119 -37.93 -10.14 6.72
C LEU A 119 -38.38 -8.84 7.39
N MET A 120 -39.22 -8.05 6.71
CA MET A 120 -39.91 -6.92 7.33
C MET A 120 -41.27 -7.38 7.83
N TYR A 121 -41.57 -7.15 9.11
CA TYR A 121 -42.82 -7.59 9.73
C TYR A 121 -43.59 -6.43 10.34
N TRP A 122 -44.88 -6.35 10.03
CA TRP A 122 -45.81 -5.38 10.61
C TRP A 122 -47.16 -6.02 10.89
N SER A 123 -47.79 -5.68 12.02
CA SER A 123 -49.08 -6.23 12.42
C SER A 123 -49.84 -5.27 13.33
N ARG A 124 -51.18 -5.27 13.22
CA ARG A 124 -52.09 -4.64 14.18
C ARG A 124 -52.39 -5.52 15.40
N PHE A 125 -52.01 -6.80 15.38
CA PHE A 125 -52.29 -7.72 16.48
C PHE A 125 -51.26 -7.58 17.61
N GLU A 126 -51.72 -7.40 18.86
CA GLU A 126 -50.84 -7.58 20.01
C GLU A 126 -50.59 -9.08 20.25
N ASN A 127 -49.35 -9.43 20.59
CA ASN A 127 -48.89 -10.78 20.89
C ASN A 127 -48.88 -11.75 19.68
N ASP A 128 -48.58 -11.24 18.48
CA ASP A 128 -48.20 -12.11 17.35
C ASP A 128 -46.92 -12.91 17.69
N PHE A 129 -46.92 -14.19 17.33
CA PHE A 129 -45.81 -15.14 17.51
C PHE A 129 -45.08 -15.31 16.18
N LEU A 130 -43.75 -15.14 16.17
CA LEU A 130 -42.94 -15.25 14.96
C LEU A 130 -42.24 -16.61 14.93
N ASP A 131 -42.85 -17.59 14.25
CA ASP A 131 -42.22 -18.87 13.96
C ASP A 131 -41.39 -18.78 12.67
N LEU A 132 -40.08 -18.90 12.84
CA LEU A 132 -39.06 -18.79 11.81
C LEU A 132 -38.24 -20.10 11.71
N SER A 133 -38.78 -21.22 12.22
CA SER A 133 -38.12 -22.53 12.22
C SER A 133 -37.76 -23.06 10.82
N GLY A 134 -38.47 -22.63 9.77
CA GLY A 134 -38.12 -22.94 8.38
C GLY A 134 -36.78 -22.35 7.89
N LEU A 135 -36.06 -21.59 8.72
CA LEU A 135 -34.78 -20.96 8.41
C LEU A 135 -33.57 -21.59 9.12
N GLU A 136 -33.73 -22.74 9.76
CA GLU A 136 -32.67 -23.44 10.47
C GLU A 136 -31.36 -23.53 9.63
N GLY A 137 -30.23 -23.08 10.21
CA GLY A 137 -28.94 -23.01 9.53
C GLY A 137 -28.78 -21.86 8.53
N ARG A 138 -29.70 -20.90 8.48
CA ARG A 138 -29.61 -19.67 7.66
C ARG A 138 -29.44 -18.42 8.53
N SER A 139 -28.92 -17.36 7.92
CA SER A 139 -28.93 -16.02 8.51
C SER A 139 -30.21 -15.27 8.12
N LEU A 140 -30.75 -14.46 9.03
CA LEU A 140 -31.94 -13.65 8.81
C LEU A 140 -31.77 -12.25 9.42
N THR A 141 -32.06 -11.21 8.64
CA THR A 141 -32.31 -9.86 9.16
C THR A 141 -33.81 -9.65 9.34
N LEU A 142 -34.29 -9.60 10.58
CA LEU A 142 -35.67 -9.25 10.93
C LEU A 142 -35.75 -7.74 11.18
N VAL A 143 -36.49 -7.01 10.36
CA VAL A 143 -36.70 -5.56 10.46
C VAL A 143 -38.05 -5.26 11.09
N LEU A 144 -38.05 -4.58 12.23
CA LEU A 144 -39.24 -4.09 12.92
C LEU A 144 -39.21 -2.55 12.97
N PHE A 145 -40.22 -1.94 12.34
CA PHE A 145 -40.21 -0.51 11.97
C PHE A 145 -41.46 0.25 12.44
N ASP A 146 -42.19 -0.32 13.40
CA ASP A 146 -43.33 0.30 14.07
C ASP A 146 -43.36 -0.13 15.55
N ASP A 147 -44.12 0.58 16.38
CA ASP A 147 -44.28 0.32 17.81
C ASP A 147 -45.12 -0.96 18.04
N LEU A 148 -44.49 -2.11 17.84
CA LEU A 148 -45.13 -3.43 17.90
C LEU A 148 -45.08 -4.03 19.32
N LYS A 149 -46.17 -4.67 19.72
CA LYS A 149 -46.24 -5.50 20.93
C LYS A 149 -46.36 -6.97 20.52
N LEU A 150 -45.27 -7.71 20.58
CA LEU A 150 -45.17 -9.08 20.07
C LEU A 150 -45.13 -10.10 21.21
N SER A 151 -45.30 -11.38 20.88
CA SER A 151 -45.30 -12.47 21.84
C SER A 151 -43.89 -12.99 22.10
N SER A 152 -43.28 -13.60 21.08
CA SER A 152 -41.94 -14.19 21.10
C SER A 152 -41.49 -14.52 19.67
N ILE A 153 -40.19 -14.83 19.54
CA ILE A 153 -39.57 -15.35 18.31
C ILE A 153 -39.07 -16.77 18.58
N TYR A 154 -39.39 -17.71 17.69
CA TYR A 154 -38.78 -19.03 17.66
C TYR A 154 -38.05 -19.21 16.32
N ALA A 155 -36.72 -19.30 16.38
CA ALA A 155 -35.85 -19.35 15.21
C ALA A 155 -34.66 -20.31 15.48
N PRO A 156 -34.91 -21.62 15.69
CA PRO A 156 -33.90 -22.61 16.04
C PRO A 156 -32.78 -22.66 15.01
N GLY A 157 -31.52 -22.52 15.45
CA GLY A 157 -30.35 -22.58 14.58
C GLY A 157 -30.23 -21.43 13.56
N VAL A 158 -31.02 -20.35 13.70
CA VAL A 158 -30.98 -19.18 12.81
C VAL A 158 -30.00 -18.14 13.33
N ASP A 159 -29.11 -17.62 12.48
CA ASP A 159 -28.31 -16.44 12.79
C ASP A 159 -29.16 -15.18 12.60
N LEU A 160 -29.78 -14.72 13.69
CA LEU A 160 -30.80 -13.67 13.70
C LEU A 160 -30.21 -12.28 14.01
N LYS A 161 -30.19 -11.41 13.01
CA LYS A 161 -30.00 -9.95 13.19
C LYS A 161 -31.37 -9.28 13.31
N LEU A 162 -31.71 -8.79 14.50
CA LEU A 162 -32.92 -8.02 14.77
C LEU A 162 -32.62 -6.52 14.66
N MET A 163 -33.22 -5.86 13.67
CA MET A 163 -33.11 -4.42 13.45
C MET A 163 -34.38 -3.72 13.93
N VAL A 164 -34.22 -2.80 14.89
CA VAL A 164 -35.30 -1.92 15.34
C VAL A 164 -35.01 -0.51 14.84
N THR A 165 -35.87 0.03 13.98
CA THR A 165 -35.57 1.27 13.22
C THR A 165 -35.67 2.54 14.08
N ASP A 166 -35.33 3.68 13.48
CA ASP A 166 -35.32 4.97 14.17
C ASP A 166 -36.66 5.31 14.85
N GLY A 167 -36.57 5.81 16.09
CA GLY A 167 -37.72 6.20 16.92
C GLY A 167 -38.65 5.08 17.42
N VAL A 168 -38.45 3.83 17.02
CA VAL A 168 -39.38 2.71 17.29
C VAL A 168 -39.11 2.01 18.62
N ASN A 169 -40.17 1.59 19.33
CA ASN A 169 -40.11 0.78 20.54
C ASN A 169 -40.90 -0.54 20.39
N VAL A 170 -40.19 -1.63 20.11
CA VAL A 170 -40.77 -2.98 20.07
C VAL A 170 -40.79 -3.58 21.47
N THR A 171 -41.93 -4.11 21.91
CA THR A 171 -42.05 -4.82 23.19
C THR A 171 -42.49 -6.27 23.00
N PHE A 172 -41.64 -7.22 23.34
CA PHE A 172 -42.04 -8.62 23.56
C PHE A 172 -42.56 -8.80 24.99
N ARG A 173 -43.73 -9.44 25.15
CA ARG A 173 -44.37 -9.60 26.46
C ARG A 173 -44.20 -11.00 27.04
N HIS A 174 -44.76 -12.01 26.39
CA HIS A 174 -44.63 -13.41 26.77
C HIS A 174 -45.07 -14.31 25.62
N SER A 175 -44.58 -15.54 25.62
CA SER A 175 -44.87 -16.56 24.60
C SER A 175 -46.30 -17.11 24.75
N THR A 176 -47.22 -16.81 23.84
CA THR A 176 -48.59 -17.38 23.81
C THR A 176 -48.62 -18.77 23.15
N ARG A 177 -47.66 -19.04 22.25
CA ARG A 177 -47.26 -20.36 21.71
C ARG A 177 -45.80 -20.64 22.07
N TYR A 178 -45.38 -21.90 22.04
CA TYR A 178 -43.97 -22.30 22.07
C TYR A 178 -43.78 -23.51 21.16
N LYS A 179 -43.01 -23.36 20.07
CA LYS A 179 -43.00 -24.33 18.96
C LYS A 179 -44.46 -24.59 18.52
N ASN A 180 -44.78 -25.84 18.17
CA ASN A 180 -46.14 -26.26 17.82
C ASN A 180 -47.12 -26.34 19.02
N LYS A 181 -46.75 -25.90 20.23
CA LYS A 181 -47.57 -26.03 21.46
C LYS A 181 -48.26 -24.71 21.82
N THR A 182 -49.55 -24.78 22.20
CA THR A 182 -50.38 -23.63 22.62
C THR A 182 -50.16 -23.18 24.08
N ALA A 183 -49.15 -23.72 24.76
CA ALA A 183 -48.71 -23.30 26.09
C ALA A 183 -47.24 -23.72 26.30
N TYR A 184 -46.56 -22.99 27.18
CA TYR A 184 -45.14 -23.21 27.51
C TYR A 184 -44.90 -24.43 28.40
N CYS A 185 -45.91 -24.83 29.18
CA CYS A 185 -45.79 -25.85 30.23
C CYS A 185 -46.88 -26.93 30.14
N PRO A 186 -46.50 -28.21 29.92
CA PRO A 186 -46.99 -29.30 30.75
C PRO A 186 -46.50 -29.10 32.20
N GLN A 187 -47.06 -29.81 33.18
CA GLN A 187 -46.63 -29.71 34.59
C GLN A 187 -45.16 -30.16 34.86
N ASN A 188 -44.47 -30.71 33.85
CA ASN A 188 -43.20 -31.44 33.99
C ASN A 188 -42.04 -30.78 33.22
N GLY A 189 -41.66 -29.54 33.57
CA GLY A 189 -40.28 -29.06 33.43
C GLY A 189 -39.73 -28.64 32.05
N VAL A 190 -40.56 -28.25 31.08
CA VAL A 190 -40.07 -27.70 29.80
C VAL A 190 -39.51 -26.28 29.98
N THR A 191 -38.33 -26.01 29.43
CA THR A 191 -37.69 -24.68 29.42
C THR A 191 -37.95 -23.92 28.11
N GLY A 192 -37.82 -22.59 28.12
CA GLY A 192 -37.81 -21.81 26.89
C GLY A 192 -37.41 -20.34 27.06
N ALA A 193 -37.27 -19.63 25.93
CA ALA A 193 -37.03 -18.17 25.88
C ALA A 193 -38.16 -17.36 25.23
N VAL A 194 -38.04 -16.02 25.29
CA VAL A 194 -38.86 -15.07 24.50
C VAL A 194 -38.27 -14.86 23.10
N ILE A 195 -36.95 -14.92 22.96
CA ILE A 195 -36.24 -15.08 21.69
C ILE A 195 -35.43 -16.37 21.82
N ASP A 196 -35.89 -17.44 21.15
CA ASP A 196 -35.31 -18.77 21.27
C ASP A 196 -34.69 -19.23 19.94
N LEU A 197 -33.35 -19.30 19.91
CA LEU A 197 -32.56 -19.78 18.78
C LEU A 197 -32.02 -21.20 18.98
N ALA A 198 -32.45 -21.92 20.03
CA ALA A 198 -31.95 -23.26 20.33
C ALA A 198 -32.67 -24.35 19.53
N GLN A 199 -31.91 -25.21 18.85
CA GLN A 199 -32.44 -26.44 18.24
C GLN A 199 -32.92 -27.46 19.28
N SER A 200 -32.24 -27.53 20.43
CA SER A 200 -32.51 -28.48 21.52
C SER A 200 -32.62 -27.77 22.86
N GLU A 201 -33.59 -28.21 23.68
CA GLU A 201 -33.92 -27.56 24.96
C GLU A 201 -32.75 -27.65 25.95
N GLY A 202 -32.43 -26.53 26.62
CA GLY A 202 -31.31 -26.43 27.56
C GLY A 202 -29.89 -26.46 26.94
N SER A 203 -29.76 -26.51 25.61
CA SER A 203 -28.49 -26.68 24.90
C SER A 203 -28.17 -25.50 23.98
N LEU A 204 -26.92 -25.01 24.06
CA LEU A 204 -26.36 -24.02 23.13
C LEU A 204 -25.63 -24.67 21.93
N ASN A 205 -25.58 -26.00 21.86
CA ASN A 205 -25.04 -26.72 20.70
C ASN A 205 -26.02 -26.61 19.53
N GLY A 206 -25.52 -26.21 18.36
CA GLY A 206 -26.35 -25.96 17.17
C GLY A 206 -27.26 -24.72 17.27
N CYS A 207 -27.20 -23.98 18.37
CA CYS A 207 -27.93 -22.73 18.53
C CYS A 207 -27.36 -21.63 17.61
N GLY A 208 -28.24 -20.79 17.04
CA GLY A 208 -27.86 -19.66 16.20
C GLY A 208 -27.38 -18.44 16.99
N THR A 209 -26.83 -17.44 16.31
CA THR A 209 -26.38 -16.17 16.92
C THR A 209 -27.48 -15.11 16.92
N PHE A 210 -27.42 -14.17 17.88
CA PHE A 210 -28.36 -13.05 17.99
C PHE A 210 -27.63 -11.70 17.99
N GLU A 211 -27.99 -10.82 17.06
CA GLU A 211 -27.55 -9.43 17.01
C GLU A 211 -28.76 -8.49 17.15
N LEU A 212 -28.71 -7.51 18.06
CA LEU A 212 -29.64 -6.38 18.11
C LEU A 212 -28.96 -5.12 17.57
N CYS A 213 -29.60 -4.45 16.61
CA CYS A 213 -29.07 -3.32 15.85
C CYS A 213 -30.17 -2.27 15.51
N GLY A 214 -29.79 -1.21 14.79
CA GLY A 214 -30.64 -0.05 14.48
C GLY A 214 -30.54 1.08 15.51
N ASN A 215 -31.51 2.00 15.50
CA ASN A 215 -31.59 3.15 16.44
C ASN A 215 -32.84 3.08 17.36
N GLY A 216 -33.63 2.02 17.28
CA GLY A 216 -34.82 1.82 18.09
C GLY A 216 -34.54 1.25 19.49
N LYS A 217 -35.60 0.80 20.15
CA LYS A 217 -35.61 0.20 21.49
C LYS A 217 -36.26 -1.17 21.43
N LEU A 218 -35.52 -2.20 21.83
CA LEU A 218 -36.07 -3.53 22.11
C LEU A 218 -36.37 -3.65 23.60
N SER A 219 -37.64 -3.92 23.93
CA SER A 219 -38.09 -4.24 25.28
C SER A 219 -38.54 -5.70 25.35
N ILE A 220 -38.12 -6.45 26.38
CA ILE A 220 -38.66 -7.76 26.75
C ILE A 220 -39.21 -7.63 28.17
N VAL A 221 -40.51 -7.81 28.39
CA VAL A 221 -41.19 -7.50 29.66
C VAL A 221 -42.18 -8.60 30.03
N THR A 222 -41.73 -9.56 30.85
CA THR A 222 -42.47 -10.80 31.19
C THR A 222 -43.04 -10.82 32.61
N THR A 223 -42.98 -9.69 33.33
CA THR A 223 -43.43 -9.58 34.74
C THR A 223 -44.90 -9.90 34.95
N ASN A 224 -45.73 -9.70 33.93
CA ASN A 224 -47.17 -9.94 33.97
C ASN A 224 -47.57 -11.20 33.17
N ALA A 225 -46.60 -12.05 32.80
CA ALA A 225 -46.86 -13.26 32.04
C ALA A 225 -47.68 -14.27 32.88
N PRO A 226 -48.82 -14.79 32.37
CA PRO A 226 -49.55 -15.87 33.01
C PRO A 226 -48.69 -17.12 33.27
N LYS A 227 -49.05 -17.92 34.29
CA LYS A 227 -48.34 -19.16 34.68
C LYS A 227 -48.06 -20.13 33.51
N LYS A 228 -48.92 -20.16 32.48
CA LYS A 228 -48.76 -21.03 31.29
C LYS A 228 -47.79 -20.49 30.23
N THR A 229 -47.33 -19.25 30.36
CA THR A 229 -46.57 -18.49 29.34
C THR A 229 -45.34 -17.76 29.91
N SER A 230 -45.08 -17.86 31.22
CA SER A 230 -43.87 -17.35 31.85
C SER A 230 -42.61 -18.09 31.36
N PRO A 231 -41.58 -17.38 30.86
CA PRO A 231 -40.36 -17.97 30.33
C PRO A 231 -39.25 -18.12 31.38
N ASP A 232 -38.33 -19.06 31.15
CA ASP A 232 -37.09 -19.22 31.95
C ASP A 232 -35.98 -18.29 31.47
N TYR A 233 -36.04 -17.85 30.22
CA TYR A 233 -35.05 -16.98 29.60
C TYR A 233 -35.69 -15.82 28.83
N ALA A 234 -35.00 -14.69 28.70
CA ALA A 234 -35.43 -13.66 27.76
C ALA A 234 -34.89 -13.96 26.36
N ILE A 235 -33.59 -14.22 26.25
CA ILE A 235 -32.88 -14.56 25.01
C ILE A 235 -32.08 -15.84 25.22
N VAL A 236 -32.20 -16.81 24.31
CA VAL A 236 -31.31 -17.97 24.16
C VAL A 236 -30.69 -17.91 22.78
N ALA A 237 -29.37 -17.71 22.74
CA ALA A 237 -28.57 -17.61 21.51
C ALA A 237 -27.15 -18.13 21.78
N LYS A 238 -26.45 -18.66 20.79
CA LYS A 238 -25.07 -19.14 20.95
C LYS A 238 -24.12 -17.99 21.28
N ASN A 239 -24.19 -16.91 20.50
CA ASN A 239 -23.50 -15.65 20.75
C ASN A 239 -24.52 -14.51 20.75
N THR A 240 -24.26 -13.45 21.52
CA THR A 240 -25.15 -12.28 21.62
C THR A 240 -24.38 -10.98 21.43
N SER A 241 -24.84 -10.12 20.53
CA SER A 241 -24.29 -8.78 20.32
C SER A 241 -25.38 -7.70 20.35
N ILE A 242 -25.11 -6.59 21.02
CA ILE A 242 -25.93 -5.37 21.00
C ILE A 242 -25.06 -4.28 20.35
N THR A 243 -25.45 -3.79 19.19
CA THR A 243 -24.61 -2.99 18.28
C THR A 243 -25.28 -1.67 17.89
N GLU A 244 -24.57 -0.88 17.08
CA GLU A 244 -25.07 0.36 16.46
C GLU A 244 -25.56 1.37 17.52
N ASP A 245 -26.85 1.72 17.49
CA ASP A 245 -27.49 2.72 18.37
C ASP A 245 -28.74 2.15 19.06
N ALA A 246 -28.83 0.82 19.15
CA ALA A 246 -30.00 0.13 19.67
C ALA A 246 -30.02 0.14 21.20
N ALA A 247 -31.18 0.47 21.78
CA ALA A 247 -31.42 0.37 23.21
C ALA A 247 -32.04 -1.00 23.56
N LEU A 248 -31.59 -1.61 24.65
CA LEU A 248 -32.12 -2.90 25.14
C LEU A 248 -32.68 -2.75 26.56
N ARG A 249 -33.90 -3.22 26.78
CA ARG A 249 -34.52 -3.29 28.11
C ARG A 249 -35.14 -4.66 28.37
N ILE A 250 -34.57 -5.45 29.28
CA ILE A 250 -35.13 -6.74 29.68
C ILE A 250 -35.66 -6.65 31.11
N VAL A 251 -36.89 -7.10 31.37
CA VAL A 251 -37.50 -7.22 32.70
C VAL A 251 -38.22 -8.56 32.80
N CYS A 252 -37.62 -9.53 33.50
CA CYS A 252 -38.15 -10.88 33.60
C CYS A 252 -38.14 -11.43 35.03
N GLY A 253 -38.95 -12.47 35.25
CA GLY A 253 -39.29 -13.03 36.56
C GLY A 253 -40.65 -12.52 37.06
N ASN A 254 -41.46 -13.40 37.65
CA ASN A 254 -42.77 -13.06 38.20
C ASN A 254 -43.20 -14.04 39.32
N SER A 255 -44.39 -13.84 39.88
CA SER A 255 -44.92 -14.66 40.98
C SER A 255 -45.31 -16.10 40.58
N HIS A 256 -45.34 -16.41 39.28
CA HIS A 256 -45.70 -17.74 38.77
C HIS A 256 -44.48 -18.59 38.37
N ARG A 257 -43.43 -17.95 37.86
CA ARG A 257 -42.17 -18.59 37.46
C ARG A 257 -41.02 -17.60 37.60
N ASP A 258 -39.92 -18.08 38.19
CA ASP A 258 -38.64 -17.38 38.24
C ASP A 258 -37.91 -17.50 36.89
N VAL A 259 -37.19 -16.45 36.48
CA VAL A 259 -36.28 -16.50 35.32
C VAL A 259 -34.95 -17.14 35.73
N SER A 260 -34.36 -18.00 34.92
CA SER A 260 -33.05 -18.64 35.20
C SER A 260 -31.89 -17.75 34.73
N SER A 261 -31.97 -17.24 33.50
CA SER A 261 -31.08 -16.16 33.05
C SER A 261 -31.78 -15.22 32.06
N LEU A 262 -31.46 -13.93 32.07
CA LEU A 262 -32.01 -13.01 31.06
C LEU A 262 -31.42 -13.31 29.67
N ILE A 263 -30.10 -13.48 29.57
CA ILE A 263 -29.40 -13.76 28.31
C ILE A 263 -28.56 -15.04 28.45
N GLN A 264 -29.09 -16.14 27.93
CA GLN A 264 -28.40 -17.43 27.88
C GLN A 264 -27.55 -17.50 26.61
N THR A 265 -26.22 -17.41 26.77
CA THR A 265 -25.24 -17.29 25.69
C THR A 265 -23.82 -17.74 26.10
N ILE A 266 -22.95 -18.07 25.13
CA ILE A 266 -21.53 -18.38 25.36
C ILE A 266 -20.64 -17.13 25.33
N SER A 267 -21.11 -16.06 24.66
CA SER A 267 -20.42 -14.76 24.60
C SER A 267 -21.39 -13.59 24.45
N LEU A 268 -21.09 -12.47 25.09
CA LEU A 268 -21.92 -11.26 25.08
C LEU A 268 -21.06 -10.04 24.76
N THR A 269 -21.39 -9.33 23.67
CA THR A 269 -20.77 -8.06 23.29
C THR A 269 -21.77 -6.92 23.35
N ILE A 270 -21.43 -5.84 24.05
CA ILE A 270 -22.21 -4.61 24.12
C ILE A 270 -21.38 -3.48 23.51
N ASP A 271 -21.80 -3.01 22.34
CA ASP A 271 -21.17 -1.96 21.55
C ASP A 271 -22.24 -1.05 20.91
N THR A 272 -23.12 -0.49 21.73
CA THR A 272 -24.17 0.46 21.36
C THR A 272 -23.83 1.87 21.85
N THR A 273 -24.43 2.90 21.28
CA THR A 273 -24.38 4.27 21.84
C THR A 273 -25.50 4.53 22.87
N ARG A 274 -26.41 3.58 23.11
CA ARG A 274 -27.61 3.78 23.93
C ARG A 274 -27.65 2.88 25.17
N ASP A 275 -28.75 2.94 25.92
CA ASP A 275 -28.88 2.30 27.24
C ASP A 275 -29.18 0.80 27.12
N VAL A 276 -28.51 0.00 27.96
CA VAL A 276 -28.78 -1.43 28.15
C VAL A 276 -29.18 -1.67 29.61
N SER A 277 -30.41 -2.12 29.84
CA SER A 277 -30.95 -2.25 31.19
C SER A 277 -31.61 -3.62 31.41
N LEU A 278 -31.09 -4.37 32.40
CA LEU A 278 -31.39 -5.77 32.65
C LEU A 278 -31.95 -5.94 34.07
N TYR A 279 -33.23 -6.29 34.19
CA TYR A 279 -33.95 -6.37 35.47
C TYR A 279 -34.44 -7.79 35.74
N ILE A 280 -33.99 -8.36 36.86
CA ILE A 280 -34.43 -9.65 37.40
C ILE A 280 -35.44 -9.37 38.53
N LYS A 281 -36.63 -9.97 38.41
CA LYS A 281 -37.79 -9.78 39.30
C LYS A 281 -38.20 -11.06 40.05
N ASN A 282 -37.25 -11.98 40.25
CA ASN A 282 -37.47 -13.24 40.96
C ASN A 282 -37.69 -13.03 42.46
N PRO A 283 -38.82 -13.47 43.04
CA PRO A 283 -39.02 -13.42 44.48
C PRO A 283 -38.37 -14.56 45.27
N ARG A 284 -37.81 -15.62 44.64
CA ARG A 284 -37.42 -16.85 45.38
C ARG A 284 -36.08 -17.49 45.00
N THR A 285 -35.69 -17.57 43.73
CA THR A 285 -34.49 -18.35 43.30
C THR A 285 -33.35 -17.53 42.70
N ASN A 286 -32.14 -18.13 42.67
CA ASN A 286 -30.95 -17.62 41.99
C ASN A 286 -31.19 -17.43 40.48
N ALA A 287 -30.70 -16.33 39.92
CA ALA A 287 -30.76 -16.05 38.49
C ALA A 287 -29.60 -15.17 38.02
N ALA A 288 -29.34 -15.17 36.70
CA ALA A 288 -28.26 -14.41 36.09
C ALA A 288 -28.68 -13.42 35.01
N ALA A 289 -28.03 -12.25 34.93
CA ALA A 289 -28.29 -11.29 33.87
C ALA A 289 -27.73 -11.80 32.53
N TRP A 290 -26.62 -12.54 32.55
CA TRP A 290 -26.16 -13.35 31.43
C TRP A 290 -25.38 -14.58 31.89
N SER A 291 -25.40 -15.65 31.09
CA SER A 291 -24.77 -16.93 31.45
C SER A 291 -23.28 -17.02 31.11
N CYS A 292 -22.76 -16.20 30.19
CA CYS A 292 -21.38 -16.35 29.73
C CYS A 292 -20.35 -15.98 30.83
N HIS A 293 -19.22 -16.68 30.84
CA HIS A 293 -18.07 -16.32 31.69
C HIS A 293 -17.52 -14.93 31.33
N MET A 294 -16.96 -14.20 32.29
CA MET A 294 -16.56 -12.80 32.07
C MET A 294 -15.39 -12.61 31.08
N ASN A 295 -14.62 -13.66 30.78
CA ASN A 295 -13.64 -13.63 29.69
C ASN A 295 -14.29 -13.57 28.29
N ASN A 296 -15.57 -13.96 28.18
CA ASN A 296 -16.35 -13.92 26.93
C ASN A 296 -17.35 -12.75 26.92
N PHE A 297 -17.28 -11.86 27.91
CA PHE A 297 -18.06 -10.63 27.98
C PHE A 297 -17.22 -9.44 27.50
N LYS A 298 -17.77 -8.60 26.62
CA LYS A 298 -17.13 -7.39 26.11
C LYS A 298 -18.07 -6.18 26.25
N LEU A 299 -17.67 -5.20 27.04
CA LEU A 299 -18.30 -3.87 27.09
C LEU A 299 -17.40 -2.88 26.36
N LEU A 300 -17.74 -2.59 25.10
CA LEU A 300 -17.04 -1.63 24.27
C LEU A 300 -17.69 -0.26 24.42
N ASN A 301 -19.00 -0.18 24.15
CA ASN A 301 -19.80 1.03 24.27
C ASN A 301 -21.23 0.72 24.76
N ALA A 302 -21.72 1.61 25.61
CA ALA A 302 -23.13 1.85 25.91
C ALA A 302 -23.22 3.31 26.41
N LYS A 303 -24.42 3.89 26.47
CA LYS A 303 -24.65 5.10 27.28
C LYS A 303 -24.57 4.77 28.76
N SER A 304 -25.32 3.75 29.17
CA SER A 304 -25.19 3.08 30.45
C SER A 304 -25.53 1.59 30.34
N LEU A 305 -24.95 0.78 31.23
CA LEU A 305 -25.34 -0.60 31.49
C LEU A 305 -25.87 -0.68 32.92
N ASN A 306 -27.15 -1.01 33.09
CA ASN A 306 -27.79 -1.17 34.39
C ASN A 306 -28.25 -2.61 34.59
N VAL A 307 -27.91 -3.19 35.74
CA VAL A 307 -28.32 -4.56 36.11
C VAL A 307 -28.94 -4.53 37.50
N CYS A 308 -30.23 -4.83 37.58
CA CYS A 308 -30.99 -4.77 38.82
C CYS A 308 -31.59 -6.12 39.19
N VAL A 309 -31.54 -6.49 40.47
CA VAL A 309 -32.11 -7.74 40.99
C VAL A 309 -33.00 -7.44 42.20
N GLN A 310 -34.24 -7.90 42.16
CA GLN A 310 -35.20 -7.69 43.24
C GLN A 310 -34.84 -8.45 44.53
N ARG A 311 -35.07 -7.81 45.68
CA ARG A 311 -34.89 -8.42 47.01
C ARG A 311 -35.96 -9.50 47.26
N GLY A 312 -35.50 -10.72 47.53
CA GLY A 312 -36.35 -11.90 47.80
C GLY A 312 -35.71 -13.20 47.33
N SER A 313 -34.93 -13.14 46.25
CA SER A 313 -34.17 -14.28 45.73
C SER A 313 -33.12 -14.78 46.75
N GLY A 314 -33.12 -16.09 47.01
CA GLY A 314 -32.09 -16.76 47.81
C GLY A 314 -30.76 -16.81 47.07
N GLY A 315 -30.00 -15.71 47.14
CA GLY A 315 -28.83 -15.48 46.30
C GLY A 315 -29.18 -14.91 44.92
N TRP A 316 -28.16 -14.40 44.22
CA TRP A 316 -28.21 -14.05 42.81
C TRP A 316 -26.79 -14.12 42.22
N ILE A 317 -26.68 -14.24 40.89
CA ILE A 317 -25.40 -14.38 40.19
C ILE A 317 -25.45 -13.46 38.98
N LEU A 318 -24.94 -12.23 39.02
CA LEU A 318 -25.15 -11.33 37.86
C LEU A 318 -24.58 -11.88 36.54
N PHE A 319 -23.46 -12.62 36.61
CA PHE A 319 -22.78 -13.15 35.44
C PHE A 319 -22.01 -14.44 35.75
N GLY A 320 -22.35 -15.54 35.08
CA GLY A 320 -21.61 -16.83 35.07
C GLY A 320 -21.09 -17.35 36.43
N SER A 321 -20.07 -18.22 36.41
CA SER A 321 -19.30 -18.57 37.61
C SER A 321 -17.95 -17.84 37.57
N ASN A 322 -17.69 -16.94 38.52
CA ASN A 322 -16.48 -16.09 38.53
C ASN A 322 -15.78 -16.02 39.89
N GLY A 323 -16.21 -16.80 40.90
CA GLY A 323 -15.57 -16.89 42.23
C GLY A 323 -15.69 -15.66 43.15
N GLU A 324 -16.07 -14.49 42.62
CA GLU A 324 -16.31 -13.24 43.35
C GLU A 324 -17.82 -13.01 43.51
N THR A 325 -18.24 -12.60 44.71
CA THR A 325 -19.67 -12.39 45.07
C THR A 325 -20.11 -10.93 44.94
N ASN A 326 -19.18 -9.98 44.76
CA ASN A 326 -19.49 -8.57 44.52
C ASN A 326 -19.25 -8.15 43.04
N PRO A 327 -20.32 -8.01 42.23
CA PRO A 327 -20.24 -7.62 40.83
C PRO A 327 -19.46 -6.33 40.55
N ALA A 328 -19.67 -5.31 41.39
CA ALA A 328 -18.99 -4.03 41.24
C ALA A 328 -17.48 -4.16 41.46
N GLN A 329 -17.03 -5.12 42.28
CA GLN A 329 -15.60 -5.39 42.49
C GLN A 329 -14.98 -6.09 41.27
N VAL A 330 -15.67 -7.04 40.65
CA VAL A 330 -15.21 -7.67 39.39
C VAL A 330 -14.98 -6.61 38.31
N PHE A 331 -15.96 -5.75 38.06
CA PHE A 331 -15.83 -4.71 37.05
C PHE A 331 -14.73 -3.68 37.39
N LYS A 332 -14.53 -3.34 38.67
CA LYS A 332 -13.39 -2.50 39.10
C LYS A 332 -12.05 -3.18 38.83
N ASN A 333 -11.91 -4.47 39.14
CA ASN A 333 -10.71 -5.25 38.84
C ASN A 333 -10.47 -5.37 37.32
N TYR A 334 -11.53 -5.47 36.51
CA TYR A 334 -11.46 -5.53 35.05
C TYR A 334 -11.04 -4.19 34.44
N ARG A 335 -11.50 -3.07 35.01
CA ARG A 335 -11.03 -1.72 34.68
C ARG A 335 -9.54 -1.55 35.03
N SER A 336 -9.13 -1.99 36.23
CA SER A 336 -7.73 -1.91 36.67
C SER A 336 -6.77 -2.79 35.87
N SER A 337 -7.25 -3.90 35.29
CA SER A 337 -6.48 -4.78 34.39
C SER A 337 -6.63 -4.43 32.90
N GLY A 338 -7.32 -3.33 32.56
CA GLY A 338 -7.49 -2.86 31.18
C GLY A 338 -8.46 -3.67 30.32
N LYS A 339 -9.20 -4.64 30.88
CA LYS A 339 -10.25 -5.41 30.15
C LYS A 339 -11.45 -4.54 29.74
N ILE A 340 -11.71 -3.47 30.47
CA ILE A 340 -12.65 -2.40 30.10
C ILE A 340 -11.98 -1.03 30.26
N GLY A 341 -12.47 -0.02 29.54
CA GLY A 341 -11.90 1.32 29.56
C GLY A 341 -11.94 1.99 30.94
N ARG A 342 -10.93 2.82 31.23
CA ARG A 342 -10.80 3.56 32.49
C ARG A 342 -11.92 4.58 32.71
N GLU A 343 -12.57 5.00 31.64
CA GLU A 343 -13.68 5.96 31.62
C GLU A 343 -14.98 5.41 32.24
N TRP A 344 -15.10 4.10 32.44
CA TRP A 344 -16.26 3.48 33.06
C TRP A 344 -16.29 3.73 34.57
N TYR A 345 -17.26 4.53 35.01
CA TYR A 345 -17.71 4.59 36.40
C TYR A 345 -18.49 3.31 36.73
N ILE A 346 -18.29 2.76 37.94
CA ILE A 346 -18.85 1.47 38.36
C ILE A 346 -19.36 1.60 39.79
N ALA A 347 -20.68 1.48 39.97
CA ALA A 347 -21.33 1.51 41.27
C ALA A 347 -22.23 0.28 41.46
N GLY A 348 -22.10 -0.37 42.63
CA GLY A 348 -23.03 -1.39 43.11
C GLY A 348 -23.68 -0.89 44.40
N ARG A 349 -25.01 -0.97 44.51
CA ARG A 349 -25.77 -0.56 45.70
C ARG A 349 -26.79 -1.63 46.07
N THR A 350 -26.95 -1.87 47.37
CA THR A 350 -28.00 -2.74 47.93
C THR A 350 -28.95 -1.88 48.76
N ASP A 351 -30.26 -2.01 48.54
CA ASP A 351 -31.28 -1.25 49.28
C ASP A 351 -32.48 -2.13 49.70
N SER A 352 -33.61 -1.52 50.05
CA SER A 352 -34.85 -2.22 50.41
C SER A 352 -35.53 -2.89 49.20
N SER A 353 -35.26 -2.44 47.98
CA SER A 353 -35.84 -2.95 46.73
C SER A 353 -35.01 -4.06 46.09
N GLY A 354 -33.68 -4.06 46.25
CA GLY A 354 -32.81 -5.01 45.57
C GLY A 354 -31.32 -4.70 45.60
N TYR A 355 -30.59 -5.30 44.66
CA TYR A 355 -29.24 -4.91 44.25
C TYR A 355 -29.30 -4.19 42.90
N ASN A 356 -28.51 -3.13 42.73
CA ASN A 356 -28.38 -2.38 41.49
C ASN A 356 -26.90 -2.15 41.16
N LEU A 357 -26.47 -2.63 39.99
CA LEU A 357 -25.17 -2.38 39.39
C LEU A 357 -25.35 -1.40 38.21
N THR A 358 -24.69 -0.26 38.27
CA THR A 358 -24.63 0.72 37.18
C THR A 358 -23.19 0.87 36.69
N LEU A 359 -23.03 0.77 35.37
CA LEU A 359 -21.84 1.19 34.64
C LEU A 359 -22.22 2.33 33.69
N ASP A 360 -21.55 3.47 33.82
CA ASP A 360 -21.71 4.63 32.93
C ASP A 360 -20.38 5.39 32.83
N ARG A 361 -20.38 6.60 32.28
CA ARG A 361 -19.15 7.40 32.10
C ARG A 361 -19.23 8.77 32.79
N ARG A 362 -20.06 8.94 33.83
CA ARG A 362 -20.39 10.25 34.45
C ARG A 362 -19.18 11.12 34.85
N ASP A 363 -18.09 10.50 35.29
CA ASP A 363 -16.85 11.19 35.69
C ASP A 363 -15.99 11.66 34.49
N TYR A 364 -16.29 11.17 33.28
CA TYR A 364 -15.53 11.39 32.04
C TYR A 364 -16.42 11.96 30.93
N MET A 365 -17.20 12.99 31.29
CA MET A 365 -18.08 13.73 30.37
C MET A 365 -17.36 14.94 29.75
N PRO A 366 -17.78 15.41 28.56
CA PRO A 366 -17.20 16.60 27.94
C PRO A 366 -17.50 17.86 28.75
N GLN A 367 -16.55 18.79 28.79
CA GLN A 367 -16.76 20.10 29.40
C GLN A 367 -16.97 21.13 28.30
N ILE A 368 -18.11 21.80 28.34
CA ILE A 368 -18.55 22.76 27.35
C ILE A 368 -18.57 24.15 27.97
N ARG A 369 -17.94 25.12 27.30
CA ARG A 369 -18.10 26.54 27.55
C ARG A 369 -19.12 27.09 26.54
N PHE A 370 -20.12 27.79 27.03
CA PHE A 370 -21.11 28.45 26.20
C PHE A 370 -20.78 29.93 26.08
N ASN A 371 -20.83 30.49 24.87
CA ASN A 371 -20.60 31.90 24.60
C ASN A 371 -21.79 32.53 23.89
N LEU A 372 -22.08 33.79 24.22
CA LEU A 372 -23.00 34.67 23.51
C LEU A 372 -22.28 36.00 23.24
N ASN A 373 -22.31 36.44 21.99
CA ASN A 373 -21.64 37.65 21.52
C ASN A 373 -20.14 37.68 21.88
N LEU A 374 -19.43 36.58 21.56
CA LEU A 374 -18.00 36.37 21.79
C LEU A 374 -17.57 36.41 23.27
N LYS A 375 -18.50 36.24 24.22
CA LYS A 375 -18.26 36.24 25.66
C LYS A 375 -18.86 35.01 26.33
N GLU A 376 -18.12 34.41 27.25
CA GLU A 376 -18.60 33.27 28.04
C GLU A 376 -19.82 33.66 28.89
N VAL A 377 -20.83 32.78 28.90
CA VAL A 377 -22.05 32.92 29.71
C VAL A 377 -22.13 31.78 30.71
N LYS A 378 -22.59 32.09 31.93
CA LYS A 378 -22.81 31.12 33.02
C LYS A 378 -24.30 30.96 33.33
N GLY A 379 -24.67 29.81 33.89
CA GLY A 379 -26.03 29.57 34.37
C GLY A 379 -26.45 30.61 35.43
N GLY A 380 -27.68 31.10 35.35
CA GLY A 380 -28.24 32.14 36.23
C GLY A 380 -27.74 33.57 35.97
N GLN A 381 -26.84 33.78 35.00
CA GLN A 381 -26.35 35.11 34.64
C GLN A 381 -27.46 35.94 33.95
N THR A 382 -27.45 37.26 34.14
CA THR A 382 -28.15 38.19 33.24
C THR A 382 -27.14 38.89 32.34
N VAL A 383 -27.22 38.65 31.04
CA VAL A 383 -26.38 39.29 30.01
C VAL A 383 -26.98 40.64 29.63
N GLN A 384 -26.18 41.70 29.66
CA GLN A 384 -26.57 43.07 29.34
C GLN A 384 -25.80 43.62 28.14
N GLY A 385 -26.25 44.76 27.59
CA GLY A 385 -25.60 45.43 26.46
C GLY A 385 -25.95 44.84 25.08
N LEU A 386 -26.92 43.93 25.03
CA LEU A 386 -27.55 43.47 23.79
C LEU A 386 -28.73 44.40 23.44
N LYS A 387 -29.02 44.53 22.15
CA LYS A 387 -30.11 45.34 21.62
C LYS A 387 -31.09 44.45 20.87
N ALA A 388 -32.38 44.74 21.00
CA ALA A 388 -33.42 44.04 20.27
C ALA A 388 -33.34 44.33 18.76
N GLY A 389 -33.66 43.36 17.92
CA GLY A 389 -33.59 43.45 16.45
C GLY A 389 -32.20 43.25 15.85
N LEU A 390 -31.20 42.84 16.65
CA LEU A 390 -29.87 42.43 16.18
C LEU A 390 -29.57 40.97 16.53
N GLY A 391 -28.93 40.27 15.60
CA GLY A 391 -28.42 38.92 15.76
C GLY A 391 -26.99 38.88 16.28
N TYR A 392 -26.76 38.00 17.24
CA TYR A 392 -25.50 37.84 17.96
C TYR A 392 -24.84 36.51 17.66
N GLU A 393 -23.52 36.46 17.79
CA GLU A 393 -22.77 35.21 17.78
C GLU A 393 -23.18 34.33 18.97
N MET A 394 -23.24 33.02 18.72
CA MET A 394 -23.41 32.01 19.75
C MET A 394 -22.49 30.83 19.45
N SER A 395 -21.86 30.27 20.48
CA SER A 395 -20.98 29.10 20.33
C SER A 395 -20.94 28.23 21.58
N ALA A 396 -20.50 26.98 21.37
CA ALA A 396 -20.19 26.02 22.41
C ALA A 396 -18.77 25.48 22.20
N ASP A 397 -17.82 26.05 22.93
CA ASP A 397 -16.42 25.62 22.94
C ASP A 397 -16.28 24.33 23.74
N ILE A 398 -15.66 23.32 23.12
CA ILE A 398 -15.35 22.06 23.77
C ILE A 398 -14.03 22.21 24.52
N VAL A 399 -14.11 22.57 25.81
CA VAL A 399 -12.95 22.77 26.70
C VAL A 399 -12.24 21.45 27.00
N TYR A 400 -13.00 20.36 27.12
CA TYR A 400 -12.48 19.00 27.28
C TYR A 400 -13.33 18.01 26.48
N MET A 401 -12.67 17.23 25.62
CA MET A 401 -13.28 16.13 24.87
C MET A 401 -12.74 14.78 25.39
N PRO A 402 -13.58 13.91 25.98
CA PRO A 402 -13.17 12.59 26.42
C PRO A 402 -12.72 11.71 25.25
N GLN A 403 -11.62 10.97 25.44
CA GLN A 403 -11.06 10.08 24.40
C GLN A 403 -12.06 9.06 23.85
N TRP A 404 -12.98 8.57 24.68
CA TRP A 404 -14.01 7.61 24.27
C TRP A 404 -15.05 8.24 23.32
N MET A 405 -15.44 9.48 23.58
CA MET A 405 -16.39 10.23 22.76
C MET A 405 -15.75 10.72 21.45
N GLN A 406 -14.47 11.14 21.49
CA GLN A 406 -13.69 11.44 20.30
C GLN A 406 -13.60 10.22 19.37
N LYS A 407 -13.29 9.03 19.90
CA LYS A 407 -13.25 7.79 19.10
C LYS A 407 -14.59 7.47 18.42
N LEU A 408 -15.72 7.70 19.10
CA LEU A 408 -17.04 7.51 18.50
C LEU A 408 -17.31 8.55 17.39
N ARG A 409 -16.86 9.80 17.55
CA ARG A 409 -16.97 10.85 16.53
C ARG A 409 -16.13 10.51 15.29
N ASP A 410 -14.88 10.11 15.50
CA ASP A 410 -13.94 9.81 14.42
C ASP A 410 -14.33 8.51 13.68
N ALA A 411 -14.97 7.57 14.36
CA ALA A 411 -15.64 6.42 13.75
C ALA A 411 -16.99 6.75 13.08
N GLY A 412 -17.38 8.02 13.01
CA GLY A 412 -18.63 8.46 12.40
C GLY A 412 -19.91 8.02 13.12
N ARG A 413 -19.83 7.51 14.36
CA ARG A 413 -20.97 6.99 15.13
C ARG A 413 -21.77 8.07 15.86
N VAL A 414 -21.15 9.19 16.21
CA VAL A 414 -21.83 10.31 16.90
C VAL A 414 -21.58 11.65 16.23
N ARG A 415 -22.55 12.55 16.38
CA ARG A 415 -22.52 13.95 15.96
C ARG A 415 -22.78 14.87 17.15
N PHE A 416 -22.16 16.05 17.12
CA PHE A 416 -22.35 17.08 18.14
C PHE A 416 -23.23 18.20 17.59
N TYR A 417 -24.14 18.70 18.43
CA TYR A 417 -25.08 19.76 18.10
C TYR A 417 -25.04 20.83 19.18
N PHE A 418 -25.10 22.08 18.74
CA PHE A 418 -25.30 23.25 19.59
C PHE A 418 -26.54 24.01 19.09
N TYR A 419 -27.37 24.49 20.01
CA TYR A 419 -28.52 25.33 19.72
C TYR A 419 -28.96 26.14 20.93
N GLY A 420 -29.59 27.29 20.69
CA GLY A 420 -30.26 28.12 21.70
C GLY A 420 -31.78 28.09 21.57
N LEU A 421 -32.47 28.19 22.71
CA LEU A 421 -33.92 28.27 22.83
C LEU A 421 -34.33 29.51 23.63
N LEU A 422 -35.39 30.19 23.19
CA LEU A 422 -35.97 31.37 23.84
C LEU A 422 -37.27 30.96 24.55
N CYS A 423 -37.32 31.11 25.88
CA CYS A 423 -38.49 30.75 26.69
C CYS A 423 -39.66 31.74 26.45
N LYS A 424 -40.90 31.22 26.40
CA LYS A 424 -42.10 32.05 26.19
C LYS A 424 -42.26 33.13 27.29
N PRO A 425 -42.71 34.36 26.97
CA PRO A 425 -42.84 35.42 27.95
C PRO A 425 -43.98 35.11 28.92
N GLY A 426 -43.70 35.15 30.23
CA GLY A 426 -44.72 34.99 31.28
C GLY A 426 -45.31 33.58 31.42
N GLN A 427 -44.77 32.56 30.72
CA GLN A 427 -45.15 31.15 30.91
C GLN A 427 -44.03 30.37 31.63
N GLN A 428 -44.40 29.35 32.39
CA GLN A 428 -43.45 28.49 33.10
C GLN A 428 -42.82 27.41 32.18
N GLU A 429 -43.49 27.06 31.07
CA GLU A 429 -43.05 26.04 30.12
C GLU A 429 -43.25 26.50 28.67
N GLY A 430 -42.39 26.00 27.77
CA GLY A 430 -42.47 26.22 26.31
C GLY A 430 -41.54 27.31 25.77
N TYR A 431 -41.22 27.18 24.48
CA TYR A 431 -40.31 28.07 23.74
C TYR A 431 -41.04 28.80 22.61
N GLU A 432 -40.58 30.00 22.25
CA GLU A 432 -41.34 30.90 21.38
C GLU A 432 -41.51 30.41 19.93
N GLU A 433 -40.50 29.75 19.39
CA GLU A 433 -40.48 29.28 18.00
C GLU A 433 -40.56 27.75 17.86
N ASP A 434 -41.04 27.01 18.87
CA ASP A 434 -41.16 25.54 18.85
C ASP A 434 -41.76 25.02 17.53
N PRO A 435 -41.04 24.22 16.70
CA PRO A 435 -39.81 23.45 17.01
C PRO A 435 -38.47 24.07 16.57
N TYR A 436 -38.48 25.28 16.02
CA TYR A 436 -37.29 25.99 15.58
C TYR A 436 -36.45 26.45 16.78
N ALA A 437 -35.14 26.32 16.64
CA ALA A 437 -34.17 26.74 17.64
C ALA A 437 -32.99 27.41 16.94
N TYR A 438 -32.48 28.47 17.55
CA TYR A 438 -31.35 29.25 17.07
C TYR A 438 -30.12 28.36 16.90
N THR A 439 -29.55 28.28 15.69
CA THR A 439 -28.38 27.43 15.38
C THR A 439 -27.14 28.18 14.89
N TYR A 440 -27.32 29.39 14.37
CA TYR A 440 -26.25 30.15 13.74
C TYR A 440 -26.05 31.51 14.41
N ASP A 441 -27.14 32.17 14.77
CA ASP A 441 -27.18 33.42 15.50
C ASP A 441 -28.34 33.46 16.51
N PHE A 442 -28.19 34.27 17.57
CA PHE A 442 -29.23 34.51 18.58
C PHE A 442 -29.78 35.93 18.44
N TYR A 443 -31.09 36.11 18.37
CA TYR A 443 -31.73 37.43 18.41
C TYR A 443 -33.02 37.42 19.22
N VAL A 444 -33.48 38.61 19.61
CA VAL A 444 -34.84 38.85 20.12
C VAL A 444 -35.31 40.20 19.57
N ASP A 445 -36.52 40.28 19.02
CA ASP A 445 -36.99 41.48 18.30
C ASP A 445 -37.68 42.52 19.19
N ARG A 446 -37.69 42.31 20.51
CA ARG A 446 -38.36 43.17 21.48
C ARG A 446 -37.51 43.41 22.73
N THR A 447 -37.70 44.58 23.34
CA THR A 447 -37.02 44.96 24.59
C THR A 447 -37.58 44.18 25.79
N GLY A 448 -36.88 44.27 26.91
CA GLY A 448 -37.22 43.60 28.17
C GLY A 448 -36.21 42.54 28.60
N LYS A 449 -36.61 41.74 29.58
CA LYS A 449 -35.86 40.60 30.11
C LYS A 449 -36.42 39.31 29.52
N HIS A 450 -35.58 38.51 28.85
CA HIS A 450 -35.99 37.24 28.24
C HIS A 450 -35.10 36.11 28.75
N SER A 451 -35.70 34.93 29.01
CA SER A 451 -34.95 33.77 29.49
C SER A 451 -34.54 32.87 28.32
N VAL A 452 -33.31 32.37 28.36
CA VAL A 452 -32.62 31.70 27.26
C VAL A 452 -31.96 30.42 27.77
N GLU A 453 -32.05 29.35 26.99
CA GLU A 453 -31.39 28.08 27.28
C GLU A 453 -30.48 27.68 26.12
N PHE A 454 -29.20 27.49 26.41
CA PHE A 454 -28.20 27.01 25.43
C PHE A 454 -27.89 25.55 25.70
N TYR A 455 -28.03 24.72 24.67
CA TYR A 455 -27.86 23.26 24.72
C TYR A 455 -26.68 22.80 23.89
N TRP A 456 -25.88 21.89 24.45
CA TRP A 456 -24.92 21.07 23.69
C TRP A 456 -25.26 19.60 23.84
N ALA A 457 -25.38 18.88 22.73
CA ALA A 457 -25.81 17.49 22.70
C ALA A 457 -24.89 16.63 21.81
N CYS A 458 -24.53 15.46 22.33
CA CYS A 458 -23.88 14.37 21.61
C CYS A 458 -24.92 13.28 21.36
N ARG A 459 -25.22 12.99 20.09
CA ARG A 459 -26.21 11.99 19.66
C ARG A 459 -25.65 11.08 18.57
N PRO A 460 -26.28 9.91 18.35
CA PRO A 460 -26.00 9.06 17.19
C PRO A 460 -26.02 9.82 15.85
N SER A 461 -25.20 9.35 14.90
CA SER A 461 -25.15 9.90 13.55
C SER A 461 -26.39 9.61 12.71
N ILE A 462 -27.10 8.52 13.01
CA ILE A 462 -28.16 7.93 12.17
C ILE A 462 -29.56 8.52 12.47
N ASP A 463 -29.77 9.13 13.65
CA ASP A 463 -31.08 9.68 14.07
C ASP A 463 -31.60 10.77 13.10
N SER A 464 -32.75 10.54 12.49
CA SER A 464 -33.35 11.47 11.51
C SER A 464 -34.21 12.57 12.15
N ASN A 465 -34.56 12.44 13.43
CA ASN A 465 -35.59 13.24 14.07
C ASN A 465 -35.04 14.50 14.74
N TYR A 466 -35.26 15.65 14.11
CA TYR A 466 -34.75 16.95 14.55
C TYR A 466 -35.76 17.71 15.44
N VAL A 467 -36.13 17.13 16.58
CA VAL A 467 -36.99 17.78 17.60
C VAL A 467 -36.11 18.38 18.70
N ARG A 468 -36.44 19.60 19.15
CA ARG A 468 -35.68 20.35 20.16
C ARG A 468 -36.61 20.88 21.27
N PRO A 469 -36.19 20.89 22.55
CA PRO A 469 -34.94 20.32 23.06
C PRO A 469 -34.89 18.79 22.88
N MET A 470 -33.69 18.26 22.68
CA MET A 470 -33.50 16.82 22.48
C MET A 470 -33.87 16.05 23.76
N THR A 471 -34.56 14.92 23.62
CA THR A 471 -34.93 14.11 24.78
C THR A 471 -33.74 13.31 25.29
N GLU A 472 -33.61 13.16 26.62
CA GLU A 472 -32.50 12.42 27.23
C GLU A 472 -32.35 10.99 26.69
N GLU A 473 -33.45 10.31 26.34
CA GLU A 473 -33.39 8.96 25.76
C GLU A 473 -32.66 8.92 24.41
N ARG A 474 -32.70 9.99 23.59
CA ARG A 474 -32.14 10.03 22.22
C ARG A 474 -30.69 10.51 22.17
N VAL A 475 -30.20 11.14 23.24
CA VAL A 475 -28.81 11.61 23.32
C VAL A 475 -27.94 10.64 24.13
N LEU A 476 -26.69 10.49 23.70
CA LEU A 476 -25.62 9.82 24.44
C LEU A 476 -25.17 10.69 25.63
N TYR A 477 -25.14 12.01 25.43
CA TYR A 477 -24.95 13.00 26.48
C TYR A 477 -25.55 14.35 26.04
N GLN A 478 -26.10 15.11 26.99
CA GLN A 478 -26.39 16.53 26.79
C GLN A 478 -26.05 17.34 28.03
N THR A 479 -25.77 18.63 27.81
CA THR A 479 -25.62 19.63 28.86
C THR A 479 -26.22 20.94 28.39
N HIS A 480 -26.72 21.74 29.32
CA HIS A 480 -27.32 23.03 29.00
C HIS A 480 -27.03 24.06 30.10
N ILE A 481 -27.13 25.34 29.76
CA ILE A 481 -27.20 26.44 30.73
C ILE A 481 -28.49 27.24 30.50
N LYS A 482 -29.09 27.71 31.58
CA LYS A 482 -30.18 28.69 31.57
C LYS A 482 -29.68 30.04 32.06
N PHE A 483 -29.94 31.10 31.32
CA PHE A 483 -29.53 32.46 31.66
C PHE A 483 -30.56 33.45 31.10
N ASP A 484 -30.45 34.72 31.47
CA ASP A 484 -31.35 35.76 30.99
C ASP A 484 -30.59 36.77 30.11
N VAL A 485 -31.27 37.33 29.11
CA VAL A 485 -30.79 38.48 28.33
C VAL A 485 -31.64 39.70 28.64
N GLN A 486 -30.99 40.83 28.91
CA GLN A 486 -31.64 42.12 29.16
C GLN A 486 -31.40 43.04 27.96
N MET A 487 -32.46 43.34 27.21
CA MET A 487 -32.42 44.22 26.04
C MET A 487 -33.19 45.50 26.34
N ASN A 488 -32.47 46.57 26.67
CA ASN A 488 -33.06 47.87 27.03
C ASN A 488 -33.31 48.76 25.79
N GLU A 489 -32.56 48.54 24.72
CA GLU A 489 -32.63 49.30 23.47
C GLU A 489 -33.07 48.38 22.32
N SER A 490 -33.67 48.95 21.28
CA SER A 490 -33.96 48.28 20.02
C SER A 490 -33.29 48.99 18.85
N VAL A 491 -33.00 48.25 17.78
CA VAL A 491 -32.48 48.78 16.51
C VAL A 491 -33.53 48.54 15.43
N SER A 492 -33.96 49.61 14.76
CA SER A 492 -34.84 49.54 13.60
C SER A 492 -34.03 49.59 12.30
N GLY A 493 -34.46 48.80 11.31
CA GLY A 493 -33.79 48.70 10.00
C GLY A 493 -32.53 47.83 9.99
N LYS A 494 -31.92 47.69 8.80
CA LYS A 494 -30.73 46.84 8.60
C LYS A 494 -29.43 47.62 8.80
N GLN A 495 -28.49 47.04 9.54
CA GLN A 495 -27.13 47.54 9.74
C GLN A 495 -26.20 47.03 8.63
N TYR A 496 -25.54 47.94 7.91
CA TYR A 496 -24.70 47.58 6.76
C TYR A 496 -23.28 47.17 7.15
N ILE A 497 -22.80 46.08 6.53
CA ILE A 497 -21.45 45.56 6.68
C ILE A 497 -20.67 45.92 5.41
N ASN A 498 -19.64 46.76 5.57
CA ASN A 498 -18.85 47.33 4.47
C ASN A 498 -17.52 46.61 4.18
N ASN A 499 -17.08 45.70 5.06
CA ASN A 499 -15.84 44.92 4.90
C ASN A 499 -15.99 43.57 5.62
N VAL A 500 -15.51 42.49 5.01
CA VAL A 500 -15.47 41.13 5.58
C VAL A 500 -14.02 40.75 5.81
N GLN A 501 -13.64 40.49 7.07
CA GLN A 501 -12.25 40.24 7.43
C GLN A 501 -12.04 38.76 7.78
N LEU A 502 -10.96 38.18 7.27
CA LEU A 502 -10.59 36.77 7.42
C LEU A 502 -9.21 36.62 8.07
N LEU A 503 -9.09 35.66 8.99
CA LEU A 503 -7.86 35.28 9.67
C LEU A 503 -7.32 33.95 9.14
N GLN A 504 -6.00 33.80 9.15
CA GLN A 504 -5.28 32.56 8.86
C GLN A 504 -4.60 32.03 10.13
N ALA A 505 -4.68 30.72 10.35
CA ALA A 505 -3.96 30.00 11.39
C ALA A 505 -3.26 28.76 10.80
N GLY A 506 -2.16 28.31 11.41
CA GLY A 506 -1.47 27.07 11.02
C GLY A 506 -0.29 27.21 10.05
N GLY A 507 0.43 28.35 10.04
CA GLY A 507 1.70 28.51 9.31
C GLY A 507 1.54 28.69 7.79
N GLU A 508 2.55 28.30 7.00
CA GLU A 508 2.47 28.25 5.52
C GLU A 508 1.56 27.09 5.07
N PHE A 509 0.74 27.31 4.04
CA PHE A 509 -0.05 26.23 3.44
C PHE A 509 0.85 25.27 2.65
N THR A 510 0.85 24.01 3.06
CA THR A 510 1.51 22.89 2.39
C THR A 510 0.58 21.68 2.44
N GLU A 511 0.86 20.64 1.64
CA GLU A 511 0.13 19.37 1.71
C GLU A 511 0.17 18.76 3.14
N ALA A 512 1.32 18.83 3.80
CA ALA A 512 1.51 18.34 5.18
C ALA A 512 0.80 19.19 6.26
N THR A 513 0.57 20.49 6.01
CA THR A 513 -0.13 21.40 6.93
C THR A 513 -1.60 21.60 6.57
N SER A 514 -2.10 21.02 5.48
CA SER A 514 -3.46 21.25 4.96
C SER A 514 -4.59 21.01 5.99
N ALA A 515 -4.45 20.00 6.86
CA ALA A 515 -5.41 19.70 7.93
C ALA A 515 -5.34 20.65 9.16
N THR A 516 -4.22 21.35 9.35
CA THR A 516 -4.03 22.32 10.44
C THR A 516 -4.12 23.78 9.97
N HIS A 517 -4.10 24.01 8.66
CA HIS A 517 -4.15 25.31 8.03
C HIS A 517 -5.58 25.84 7.91
N LYS A 518 -6.02 26.62 8.89
CA LYS A 518 -7.40 27.09 9.00
C LYS A 518 -7.56 28.53 8.57
N ILE A 519 -8.70 28.82 7.95
CA ILE A 519 -9.22 30.17 7.75
C ILE A 519 -10.44 30.33 8.64
N SER A 520 -10.59 31.50 9.28
CA SER A 520 -11.75 31.84 10.11
C SER A 520 -12.20 33.29 9.86
N LEU A 521 -13.41 33.63 10.30
CA LEU A 521 -13.86 35.02 10.35
C LEU A 521 -13.07 35.78 11.43
N HIS A 522 -12.62 37.00 11.14
CA HIS A 522 -12.11 37.91 12.16
C HIS A 522 -13.21 38.21 13.20
N PRO A 523 -12.90 38.39 14.51
CA PRO A 523 -13.91 38.66 15.53
C PRO A 523 -14.94 39.75 15.18
N ASP A 524 -14.50 40.87 14.59
CA ASP A 524 -15.40 41.98 14.18
C ASP A 524 -16.38 41.60 13.06
N THR A 525 -16.00 40.61 12.24
CA THR A 525 -16.84 40.04 11.18
C THR A 525 -17.72 38.93 11.74
N LEU A 526 -17.18 38.05 12.60
CA LEU A 526 -17.89 36.97 13.27
C LEU A 526 -19.04 37.49 14.17
N ALA A 527 -18.86 38.66 14.78
CA ALA A 527 -19.90 39.35 15.55
C ALA A 527 -21.13 39.76 14.71
N LYS A 528 -20.99 39.89 13.38
CA LYS A 528 -22.02 40.40 12.46
C LYS A 528 -22.43 39.39 11.37
N CYS A 529 -21.62 38.36 11.16
CA CYS A 529 -21.80 37.32 10.15
C CYS A 529 -21.59 35.91 10.73
N TYR A 530 -22.09 34.90 10.01
CA TYR A 530 -21.86 33.48 10.27
C TYR A 530 -21.61 32.69 8.97
N THR A 531 -21.35 31.40 9.10
CA THR A 531 -21.16 30.44 7.99
C THR A 531 -21.97 29.17 8.23
N ASP A 532 -22.64 28.64 7.20
CA ASP A 532 -23.70 27.62 7.30
C ASP A 532 -23.29 26.25 7.92
N GLU A 533 -22.00 25.94 8.09
CA GLU A 533 -21.51 24.65 8.63
C GLU A 533 -20.89 24.73 10.04
N SER A 534 -21.03 25.86 10.76
CA SER A 534 -20.33 26.11 12.02
C SER A 534 -21.10 25.67 13.29
N TYR A 535 -20.92 24.43 13.75
CA TYR A 535 -21.45 23.99 15.06
C TYR A 535 -20.49 24.14 16.25
N SER A 536 -19.22 24.52 16.05
CA SER A 536 -18.30 24.84 17.18
C SER A 536 -17.01 25.61 16.86
N THR A 537 -16.64 25.84 15.59
CA THR A 537 -15.30 26.44 15.27
C THR A 537 -15.25 27.47 14.14
N GLY A 538 -16.36 27.76 13.45
CA GLY A 538 -16.38 28.71 12.33
C GLY A 538 -15.72 28.18 11.05
N ILE A 539 -16.46 28.18 9.94
CA ILE A 539 -16.04 27.72 8.60
C ILE A 539 -15.83 26.18 8.51
N PRO A 540 -16.23 25.51 7.40
CA PRO A 540 -15.77 24.15 7.12
C PRO A 540 -14.24 24.09 7.07
N SER A 541 -13.63 23.41 8.04
CA SER A 541 -12.19 23.46 8.29
C SER A 541 -11.34 22.57 7.38
N GLU A 542 -11.78 22.33 6.14
CA GLU A 542 -11.19 21.33 5.25
C GLU A 542 -10.96 21.88 3.85
N TRP A 543 -9.68 22.05 3.51
CA TRP A 543 -9.23 22.28 2.14
C TRP A 543 -9.52 21.05 1.28
N ARG A 544 -10.43 21.18 0.32
CA ARG A 544 -10.76 20.10 -0.62
C ARG A 544 -9.77 20.09 -1.77
N TYR A 545 -8.99 19.03 -1.85
CA TYR A 545 -8.13 18.76 -3.00
C TYR A 545 -8.99 18.46 -4.25
N ARG A 546 -8.70 19.17 -5.34
CA ARG A 546 -9.31 19.01 -6.66
C ARG A 546 -8.29 18.41 -7.62
N SER A 547 -8.57 17.22 -8.15
CA SER A 547 -7.65 16.47 -9.00
C SER A 547 -7.56 16.98 -10.44
N ASP A 548 -8.59 17.70 -10.90
CA ASP A 548 -8.66 18.40 -12.20
C ASP A 548 -7.86 19.71 -12.19
N GLU A 549 -7.93 20.47 -11.09
CA GLU A 549 -7.15 21.70 -10.88
C GLU A 549 -5.74 21.46 -10.30
N ASP A 550 -5.45 20.22 -9.85
CA ASP A 550 -4.30 19.78 -9.03
C ASP A 550 -4.00 20.74 -7.86
N ALA A 551 -5.06 21.28 -7.25
CA ALA A 551 -5.00 22.37 -6.29
C ALA A 551 -5.91 22.11 -5.08
N TYR A 552 -5.63 22.80 -3.98
CA TYR A 552 -6.49 22.79 -2.81
C TYR A 552 -7.45 23.97 -2.87
N THR A 553 -8.74 23.68 -2.75
CA THR A 553 -9.81 24.67 -2.80
C THR A 553 -10.54 24.73 -1.47
N MET A 554 -10.94 25.91 -1.05
CA MET A 554 -11.82 26.10 0.09
C MET A 554 -12.96 27.03 -0.32
N TYR A 555 -14.18 26.56 -0.14
CA TYR A 555 -15.42 27.21 -0.58
C TYR A 555 -16.38 27.30 0.60
N PHE A 556 -16.87 28.50 0.90
CA PHE A 556 -17.83 28.73 1.97
C PHE A 556 -18.68 29.98 1.72
N TRP A 557 -19.81 30.07 2.42
CA TRP A 557 -20.67 31.25 2.42
C TRP A 557 -20.49 32.04 3.72
N VAL A 558 -20.55 33.36 3.61
CA VAL A 558 -20.62 34.29 4.74
C VAL A 558 -21.98 35.00 4.67
N ARG A 559 -22.84 34.71 5.65
CA ARG A 559 -24.18 35.31 5.79
C ARG A 559 -24.16 36.40 6.86
N PRO A 560 -24.87 37.53 6.68
CA PRO A 560 -25.12 38.47 7.76
C PRO A 560 -26.06 37.84 8.81
N ARG A 561 -25.86 38.18 10.08
CA ARG A 561 -26.77 37.84 11.19
C ARG A 561 -28.08 38.64 11.09
N HIS A 562 -29.08 38.28 11.89
CA HIS A 562 -30.32 39.04 12.03
C HIS A 562 -30.01 40.54 12.24
N GLY A 563 -30.82 41.42 11.64
CA GLY A 563 -30.59 42.87 11.71
C GLY A 563 -29.43 43.41 10.87
N TYR A 564 -28.55 42.58 10.32
CA TYR A 564 -27.46 43.02 9.43
C TYR A 564 -27.76 42.78 7.94
N LYS A 565 -27.01 43.47 7.07
CA LYS A 565 -26.97 43.26 5.61
C LYS A 565 -25.57 43.55 5.07
N LEU A 566 -25.08 42.77 4.11
CA LEU A 566 -23.83 43.08 3.40
C LEU A 566 -24.06 44.23 2.41
N ALA A 567 -23.13 45.17 2.32
CA ALA A 567 -23.17 46.26 1.33
C ALA A 567 -22.57 45.82 -0.01
N ASP A 568 -23.07 46.36 -1.14
CA ASP A 568 -22.61 46.00 -2.49
C ASP A 568 -21.11 46.30 -2.72
N SER A 569 -20.56 47.27 -1.96
CA SER A 569 -19.14 47.63 -1.92
C SER A 569 -18.22 46.52 -1.39
N THR A 570 -18.75 45.51 -0.68
CA THR A 570 -17.94 44.40 -0.14
C THR A 570 -17.34 43.49 -1.21
N VAL A 571 -17.87 43.51 -2.44
CA VAL A 571 -17.46 42.61 -3.53
C VAL A 571 -16.80 43.33 -4.71
N THR A 572 -17.01 44.64 -4.85
CA THR A 572 -16.51 45.43 -5.99
C THR A 572 -15.13 46.05 -5.77
N ALA A 573 -14.56 45.93 -4.58
CA ALA A 573 -13.20 46.39 -4.28
C ALA A 573 -12.31 45.23 -3.84
N ASP A 574 -11.07 45.16 -4.33
CA ASP A 574 -10.00 44.29 -3.80
C ASP A 574 -9.73 44.51 -2.30
N ASN A 575 -10.23 45.62 -1.75
CA ASN A 575 -10.16 46.01 -0.34
C ASN A 575 -11.38 45.58 0.51
N GLY A 576 -12.46 45.08 -0.12
CA GLY A 576 -13.74 44.76 0.55
C GLY A 576 -13.73 43.44 1.33
N VAL A 577 -12.74 42.58 1.07
CA VAL A 577 -12.46 41.37 1.84
C VAL A 577 -10.98 41.29 2.19
N THR A 578 -10.61 41.58 3.45
CA THR A 578 -9.21 41.51 3.88
C THR A 578 -8.88 40.12 4.43
N LEU A 579 -7.87 39.46 3.84
CA LEU A 579 -7.32 38.20 4.35
C LEU A 579 -5.94 38.46 4.95
N ASN A 580 -5.77 38.20 6.26
CA ASN A 580 -4.50 38.34 6.95
C ASN A 580 -3.55 37.16 6.63
N VAL A 581 -2.85 37.25 5.50
CA VAL A 581 -1.85 36.27 5.04
C VAL A 581 -0.45 36.62 5.55
N GLN A 582 -0.04 36.07 6.70
CA GLN A 582 1.36 36.15 7.13
C GLN A 582 2.27 35.08 6.50
N HIS A 583 1.72 33.96 6.01
CA HIS A 583 2.54 32.85 5.50
C HIS A 583 2.00 32.10 4.26
N THR A 584 0.89 32.53 3.62
CA THR A 584 0.32 31.79 2.47
C THR A 584 0.15 32.66 1.23
N LYS A 585 0.77 32.27 0.11
CA LYS A 585 0.38 32.75 -1.22
C LYS A 585 -0.88 32.02 -1.68
N VAL A 586 -2.05 32.46 -1.20
CA VAL A 586 -3.34 32.02 -1.75
C VAL A 586 -3.37 32.47 -3.22
N THR A 587 -3.15 31.51 -4.12
CA THR A 587 -2.80 31.77 -5.52
C THR A 587 -3.94 32.26 -6.39
N ASN A 588 -5.19 32.07 -5.96
CA ASN A 588 -6.35 32.74 -6.53
C ASN A 588 -7.40 32.98 -5.43
N ARG A 589 -8.11 34.11 -5.51
CA ARG A 589 -9.18 34.52 -4.58
C ARG A 589 -10.36 34.97 -5.43
N SER A 590 -11.54 34.40 -5.18
CA SER A 590 -12.77 34.82 -5.83
C SER A 590 -13.85 35.06 -4.79
N PHE A 591 -14.48 36.22 -4.89
CA PHE A 591 -15.54 36.70 -4.01
C PHE A 591 -16.75 37.00 -4.89
N THR A 592 -17.95 36.56 -4.49
CA THR A 592 -19.16 36.75 -5.29
C THR A 592 -20.35 37.04 -4.40
N MET A 593 -20.96 38.21 -4.58
CA MET A 593 -22.21 38.54 -3.89
C MET A 593 -23.35 37.75 -4.53
N ARG A 594 -24.23 37.23 -3.68
CA ARG A 594 -25.58 36.80 -4.03
C ARG A 594 -26.55 37.51 -3.09
N GLU A 595 -27.85 37.46 -3.38
CA GLU A 595 -28.89 38.32 -2.78
C GLU A 595 -28.83 38.43 -1.24
N GLU A 596 -28.40 37.36 -0.54
CA GLU A 596 -28.32 37.32 0.92
C GLU A 596 -26.95 36.90 1.50
N TYR A 597 -25.94 36.60 0.66
CA TYR A 597 -24.67 36.05 1.14
C TYR A 597 -23.47 36.32 0.24
N LEU A 598 -22.30 36.45 0.86
CA LEU A 598 -21.01 36.48 0.18
C LEU A 598 -20.49 35.05 0.00
N THR A 599 -20.23 34.66 -1.24
CA THR A 599 -19.53 33.42 -1.56
C THR A 599 -18.03 33.68 -1.58
N VAL A 600 -17.25 32.86 -0.86
CA VAL A 600 -15.79 32.91 -0.82
C VAL A 600 -15.22 31.63 -1.42
N ASN A 601 -14.33 31.77 -2.41
CA ASN A 601 -13.57 30.67 -3.00
C ASN A 601 -12.07 31.00 -3.01
N LEU A 602 -11.28 30.23 -2.28
CA LEU A 602 -9.83 30.36 -2.19
C LEU A 602 -9.14 29.15 -2.83
N VAL A 603 -8.12 29.38 -3.65
CA VAL A 603 -7.33 28.32 -4.30
C VAL A 603 -5.85 28.42 -3.91
N ALA A 604 -5.34 27.37 -3.29
CA ALA A 604 -3.94 27.20 -2.93
C ALA A 604 -3.26 26.16 -3.83
N LYS A 605 -2.37 26.63 -4.71
CA LYS A 605 -1.48 25.80 -5.54
C LYS A 605 -0.21 25.42 -4.78
N ARG A 606 0.39 24.28 -5.11
CA ARG A 606 1.64 23.79 -4.51
C ARG A 606 2.83 24.64 -4.97
N LYS A 607 3.70 24.99 -4.03
CA LYS A 607 4.97 25.71 -4.25
C LYS A 607 6.01 24.76 -4.87
N LEU A 608 6.67 25.16 -5.95
CA LEU A 608 7.82 24.44 -6.47
C LEU A 608 9.07 24.70 -5.61
N THR A 609 9.66 23.64 -5.05
CA THR A 609 10.80 23.71 -4.12
C THR A 609 12.10 23.08 -4.65
N ASP A 610 12.01 22.14 -5.59
CA ASP A 610 13.18 21.51 -6.24
C ASP A 610 12.91 21.35 -7.75
N VAL A 611 13.33 22.34 -8.53
CA VAL A 611 13.10 22.39 -9.98
C VAL A 611 14.37 21.92 -10.69
N ARG A 612 14.31 20.75 -11.35
CA ARG A 612 15.45 20.14 -12.03
C ARG A 612 15.12 19.73 -13.46
N GLY A 613 16.01 20.05 -14.38
CA GLY A 613 15.97 19.55 -15.76
C GLY A 613 17.27 18.87 -16.14
N THR A 614 17.21 18.00 -17.13
CA THR A 614 18.39 17.32 -17.72
C THR A 614 18.63 17.88 -19.11
N LEU A 615 19.85 18.34 -19.38
CA LEU A 615 20.27 18.86 -20.68
C LEU A 615 20.34 17.72 -21.71
N LYS A 616 19.90 17.98 -22.94
CA LYS A 616 19.88 17.04 -24.08
C LYS A 616 20.37 17.72 -25.35
N ASN A 617 20.92 16.90 -26.26
CA ASN A 617 21.41 17.29 -27.59
C ASN A 617 22.52 18.37 -27.60
N PHE A 618 23.17 18.60 -26.46
CA PHE A 618 24.25 19.57 -26.31
C PHE A 618 25.58 18.98 -26.77
N ARG A 619 25.97 19.22 -28.03
CA ARG A 619 27.10 18.58 -28.72
C ARG A 619 27.78 19.49 -29.73
N LEU A 620 28.90 19.04 -30.28
CA LEU A 620 29.59 19.67 -31.42
C LEU A 620 28.79 19.53 -32.72
N GLY A 621 28.95 20.46 -33.67
CA GLY A 621 28.31 20.40 -35.00
C GLY A 621 27.39 21.58 -35.30
N ILE A 622 26.66 21.49 -36.43
CA ILE A 622 25.86 22.57 -37.07
C ILE A 622 24.46 22.74 -36.41
N ASP A 623 24.17 21.95 -35.38
CA ASP A 623 22.83 21.71 -34.84
C ASP A 623 22.65 22.14 -33.37
N ALA A 624 23.45 23.11 -32.89
CA ALA A 624 23.43 23.51 -31.49
C ALA A 624 22.09 24.08 -30.99
N GLY A 625 21.24 24.59 -31.91
CA GLY A 625 19.86 25.01 -31.64
C GLY A 625 18.89 23.87 -31.22
N PHE A 626 19.26 22.60 -31.40
CA PHE A 626 18.46 21.46 -30.91
C PHE A 626 18.67 21.14 -29.42
N THR A 627 19.51 21.92 -28.73
CA THR A 627 19.74 21.79 -27.28
C THR A 627 18.47 22.08 -26.49
N GLU A 628 17.99 21.10 -25.72
CA GLU A 628 16.82 21.25 -24.86
C GLU A 628 17.13 20.88 -23.40
N ILE A 629 16.30 21.37 -22.48
CA ILE A 629 16.29 20.93 -21.09
C ILE A 629 15.00 20.16 -20.85
N VAL A 630 15.10 18.85 -20.65
CA VAL A 630 13.95 17.99 -20.35
C VAL A 630 13.67 18.04 -18.85
N SER A 631 12.44 18.36 -18.46
CA SER A 631 12.04 18.37 -17.06
C SER A 631 12.13 16.98 -16.44
N ASN A 632 12.70 16.87 -15.24
CA ASN A 632 12.71 15.62 -14.49
C ASN A 632 11.33 15.30 -13.90
N GLU A 633 10.47 16.31 -13.74
CA GLU A 633 9.08 16.18 -13.29
C GLU A 633 8.11 16.89 -14.26
N PRO A 634 7.92 16.37 -15.49
CA PRO A 634 7.22 17.08 -16.56
C PRO A 634 5.74 17.38 -16.26
N LYS A 635 5.14 16.68 -15.28
CA LYS A 635 3.80 17.00 -14.77
C LYS A 635 3.76 18.27 -13.91
N LYS A 636 4.83 18.54 -13.14
CA LYS A 636 4.92 19.68 -12.19
C LYS A 636 5.43 20.96 -12.84
N TYR A 637 6.33 20.86 -13.80
CA TYR A 637 6.90 21.98 -14.54
C TYR A 637 7.53 21.53 -15.86
N THR A 638 7.63 22.46 -16.81
CA THR A 638 8.36 22.27 -18.07
C THR A 638 9.34 23.40 -18.28
N PHE A 639 10.51 23.10 -18.83
CA PHE A 639 11.41 24.12 -19.35
C PHE A 639 10.92 24.55 -20.73
N LYS A 640 11.13 25.80 -21.09
CA LYS A 640 10.73 26.38 -22.37
C LYS A 640 11.81 27.28 -22.93
N ASN A 641 11.85 27.34 -24.26
CA ASN A 641 12.68 28.28 -25.00
C ASN A 641 14.17 28.20 -24.63
N THR A 642 14.71 26.97 -24.60
CA THR A 642 16.14 26.73 -24.34
C THR A 642 16.94 27.25 -25.54
N VAL A 643 18.01 28.02 -25.29
CA VAL A 643 18.91 28.56 -26.33
C VAL A 643 20.35 28.52 -25.84
N VAL A 644 21.30 28.24 -26.75
CA VAL A 644 22.75 28.22 -26.48
C VAL A 644 23.42 29.46 -27.08
N TYR A 645 24.31 30.10 -26.31
CA TYR A 645 25.04 31.30 -26.73
C TYR A 645 26.55 31.08 -26.59
N ASP A 646 27.29 31.18 -27.70
CA ASP A 646 28.76 31.03 -27.74
C ASP A 646 29.48 32.33 -27.35
N VAL A 647 30.37 32.24 -26.36
CA VAL A 647 31.11 33.39 -25.80
C VAL A 647 32.28 33.84 -26.70
N ALA A 648 32.73 33.02 -27.65
CA ALA A 648 33.87 33.36 -28.51
C ALA A 648 33.64 34.61 -29.38
N TYR A 649 32.39 34.97 -29.66
CA TYR A 649 32.01 36.16 -30.45
C TYR A 649 31.74 37.43 -29.60
N GLY A 650 32.10 37.42 -28.31
CA GLY A 650 32.05 38.58 -27.43
C GLY A 650 31.28 38.34 -26.14
N SER A 651 31.25 39.35 -25.26
CA SER A 651 30.86 39.24 -23.84
C SER A 651 29.51 38.59 -23.52
N TYR A 652 28.60 38.49 -24.50
CA TYR A 652 27.26 37.89 -24.37
C TYR A 652 26.89 36.92 -25.51
N GLY A 653 27.79 36.73 -26.48
CA GLY A 653 27.64 35.79 -27.58
C GLY A 653 26.58 36.10 -28.65
N VAL A 654 26.61 35.30 -29.71
CA VAL A 654 25.48 35.12 -30.63
C VAL A 654 24.82 33.77 -30.35
N GLU A 655 23.57 33.59 -30.78
CA GLU A 655 22.92 32.28 -30.76
C GLU A 655 23.78 31.29 -31.56
N ALA A 656 24.18 30.19 -30.92
CA ALA A 656 25.17 29.28 -31.47
C ALA A 656 24.56 28.48 -32.63
N GLY A 657 24.87 28.88 -33.86
CA GLY A 657 24.51 28.13 -35.08
C GLY A 657 25.43 26.93 -35.35
N GLN A 658 26.65 26.92 -34.79
CA GLN A 658 27.57 25.79 -34.87
C GLN A 658 28.47 25.80 -33.64
N LEU A 659 28.74 24.63 -33.04
CA LEU A 659 29.67 24.48 -31.92
C LEU A 659 30.91 23.67 -32.32
N ARG A 660 32.09 24.20 -32.00
CA ARG A 660 33.41 23.66 -32.32
C ARG A 660 34.17 23.24 -31.05
N LYS A 661 35.23 22.47 -31.27
CA LYS A 661 36.05 21.90 -30.19
C LYS A 661 36.85 23.01 -29.49
N GLY A 662 36.43 23.36 -28.28
CA GLY A 662 37.04 24.41 -27.46
C GLY A 662 36.16 25.64 -27.24
N ASP A 663 34.98 25.70 -27.86
CA ASP A 663 34.01 26.77 -27.64
C ASP A 663 33.44 26.67 -26.21
N THR A 664 33.11 27.83 -25.62
CA THR A 664 32.48 27.91 -24.29
C THR A 664 31.20 28.71 -24.38
N CYS A 665 30.14 28.23 -23.75
CA CYS A 665 28.79 28.76 -23.99
C CYS A 665 27.93 28.82 -22.73
N TYR A 666 26.88 29.64 -22.77
CA TYR A 666 25.81 29.66 -21.77
C TYR A 666 24.51 29.08 -22.35
N VAL A 667 23.74 28.39 -21.51
CA VAL A 667 22.40 27.91 -21.83
C VAL A 667 21.36 28.75 -21.08
N TYR A 668 20.48 29.41 -21.82
CA TYR A 668 19.39 30.27 -21.32
C TYR A 668 18.03 29.62 -21.54
N PHE A 669 17.08 29.81 -20.62
CA PHE A 669 15.75 29.18 -20.69
C PHE A 669 14.70 29.84 -19.76
N ASP A 670 13.45 29.42 -19.94
CA ASP A 670 12.30 29.73 -19.07
C ASP A 670 11.80 28.47 -18.35
N VAL A 671 11.14 28.65 -17.20
CA VAL A 671 10.42 27.58 -16.48
C VAL A 671 8.93 27.92 -16.42
N LYS A 672 8.09 27.01 -16.93
CA LYS A 672 6.63 27.08 -16.89
C LYS A 672 6.08 26.04 -15.90
N PRO A 673 5.46 26.44 -14.78
CA PRO A 673 4.74 25.52 -13.90
C PRO A 673 3.64 24.74 -14.61
N GLY A 674 3.40 23.52 -14.15
CA GLY A 674 2.23 22.72 -14.51
C GLY A 674 0.95 23.23 -13.83
N VAL A 675 -0.17 22.59 -14.17
CA VAL A 675 -1.45 22.75 -13.45
C VAL A 675 -1.22 22.39 -11.98
N GLY A 676 -1.88 23.08 -11.04
CA GLY A 676 -1.68 22.87 -9.61
C GLY A 676 -0.43 23.50 -8.97
N TYR A 677 0.54 23.99 -9.75
CA TYR A 677 1.83 24.50 -9.22
C TYR A 677 2.05 26.00 -9.45
N TYR A 678 2.93 26.60 -8.64
CA TYR A 678 3.50 27.92 -8.89
C TYR A 678 5.02 27.95 -8.64
N LEU A 679 5.73 28.78 -9.42
CA LEU A 679 7.15 29.07 -9.24
C LEU A 679 7.28 30.34 -8.38
N PRO A 680 7.98 30.32 -7.23
CA PRO A 680 8.34 31.54 -6.52
C PRO A 680 9.35 32.36 -7.33
N GLU A 681 9.39 33.68 -7.11
CA GLU A 681 10.21 34.61 -7.92
C GLU A 681 11.71 34.30 -7.87
N ASN A 682 12.21 33.79 -6.73
CA ASN A 682 13.60 33.36 -6.55
C ASN A 682 13.71 31.84 -6.39
N ALA A 683 12.99 31.06 -7.20
CA ALA A 683 13.06 29.59 -7.16
C ALA A 683 14.47 29.07 -7.45
N SER A 684 14.98 28.13 -6.63
CA SER A 684 16.19 27.39 -6.95
C SER A 684 15.89 26.41 -8.09
N VAL A 685 16.43 26.71 -9.28
CA VAL A 685 16.41 25.83 -10.43
C VAL A 685 17.81 25.23 -10.63
N LYS A 686 17.87 23.99 -11.09
CA LYS A 686 19.11 23.25 -11.36
C LYS A 686 19.03 22.54 -12.71
N VAL A 687 20.18 22.45 -13.39
CA VAL A 687 20.31 21.74 -14.67
C VAL A 687 21.37 20.66 -14.53
N ILE A 688 21.01 19.44 -14.92
CA ILE A 688 21.88 18.25 -14.89
C ILE A 688 22.49 18.06 -16.28
N GLN A 689 23.81 18.04 -16.36
CA GLN A 689 24.53 17.57 -17.55
C GLN A 689 24.77 16.06 -17.39
N PRO A 690 24.26 15.21 -18.30
CA PRO A 690 24.40 13.76 -18.19
C PRO A 690 25.86 13.30 -18.38
N ALA A 691 26.19 12.12 -17.84
CA ALA A 691 27.51 11.53 -17.96
C ALA A 691 27.87 11.24 -19.44
N GLY A 692 29.15 11.35 -19.78
CA GLY A 692 29.64 11.28 -21.16
C GLY A 692 29.65 12.63 -21.89
N TYR A 693 29.12 13.70 -21.28
CA TYR A 693 29.25 15.06 -21.76
C TYR A 693 30.31 15.81 -20.93
N ARG A 694 31.17 16.61 -21.58
CA ARG A 694 32.45 17.07 -20.98
C ARG A 694 32.48 18.59 -20.80
N ALA A 695 32.73 19.04 -19.57
CA ALA A 695 33.55 20.21 -19.28
C ALA A 695 34.82 19.72 -18.55
N ASN A 696 36.04 20.06 -19.02
CA ASN A 696 37.35 19.64 -18.45
C ASN A 696 37.66 18.12 -18.34
N GLY A 697 36.66 17.27 -18.09
CA GLY A 697 36.49 15.96 -18.71
C GLY A 697 37.29 14.78 -18.20
N ILE A 698 36.98 14.35 -16.97
CA ILE A 698 36.81 12.91 -16.70
C ILE A 698 35.49 12.49 -17.38
N PHE A 699 35.46 11.38 -18.13
CA PHE A 699 34.32 11.02 -19.00
C PHE A 699 33.14 10.34 -18.27
N ASP A 700 33.15 10.31 -16.94
CA ASP A 700 32.56 9.19 -16.19
C ASP A 700 31.42 9.55 -15.21
N SER A 701 31.08 10.82 -15.00
CA SER A 701 30.01 11.25 -14.07
C SER A 701 29.12 12.36 -14.62
N ALA A 702 27.85 12.36 -14.20
CA ALA A 702 26.91 13.46 -14.46
C ALA A 702 27.11 14.59 -13.44
N GLU A 703 26.98 15.84 -13.86
CA GLU A 703 27.15 17.03 -13.02
C GLU A 703 25.83 17.82 -12.90
N THR A 704 25.65 18.56 -11.81
CA THR A 704 24.43 19.37 -11.57
C THR A 704 24.81 20.81 -11.26
N TYR A 705 24.48 21.71 -12.18
CA TYR A 705 24.70 23.13 -12.03
C TYR A 705 23.48 23.81 -11.42
N SER A 706 23.74 24.83 -10.60
CA SER A 706 22.72 25.81 -10.20
C SER A 706 22.39 26.73 -11.38
N THR A 707 21.37 27.57 -11.23
CA THR A 707 21.00 28.59 -12.22
C THR A 707 21.07 29.98 -11.64
N VAL A 708 21.45 30.95 -12.47
CA VAL A 708 21.40 32.38 -12.14
C VAL A 708 20.07 32.95 -12.63
N TYR A 709 19.34 33.65 -11.76
CA TYR A 709 18.05 34.25 -12.08
C TYR A 709 18.25 35.62 -12.74
N LYS A 710 17.27 36.09 -13.52
CA LYS A 710 17.38 37.36 -14.27
C LYS A 710 17.69 38.59 -13.41
N GLY A 711 17.32 38.60 -12.14
CA GLY A 711 17.66 39.69 -11.20
C GLY A 711 19.17 39.86 -10.94
N ASP A 712 19.97 38.82 -11.19
CA ASP A 712 21.44 38.83 -11.01
C ASP A 712 22.18 39.17 -12.32
N TRP A 713 21.47 39.66 -13.34
CA TRP A 713 22.05 40.03 -14.64
C TRP A 713 22.30 41.54 -14.68
N TYR A 714 23.36 41.98 -15.36
CA TYR A 714 23.53 43.40 -15.68
C TYR A 714 22.45 43.85 -16.70
N ASP A 715 21.98 45.10 -16.56
CA ASP A 715 20.75 45.66 -17.14
C ASP A 715 20.63 45.71 -18.69
N TYR A 716 21.61 45.16 -19.41
CA TYR A 716 21.74 45.25 -20.88
C TYR A 716 21.50 43.93 -21.61
N SER A 717 20.86 42.94 -20.98
CA SER A 717 20.51 41.67 -21.64
C SER A 717 19.21 41.79 -22.48
N PRO A 718 19.27 41.71 -23.83
CA PRO A 718 18.08 41.78 -24.70
C PRO A 718 17.18 40.52 -24.61
N ILE A 719 17.52 39.57 -23.73
CA ILE A 719 16.98 38.22 -23.72
C ILE A 719 15.73 38.16 -22.81
N GLY A 720 14.60 37.75 -23.39
CA GLY A 720 13.32 37.55 -22.68
C GLY A 720 13.25 36.33 -21.75
N ARG A 721 14.36 35.62 -21.54
CA ARG A 721 14.48 34.42 -20.70
C ARG A 721 14.65 34.76 -19.22
N LYS A 722 14.27 33.87 -18.31
CA LYS A 722 14.37 34.09 -16.86
C LYS A 722 15.58 33.47 -16.17
N TYR A 723 16.16 32.41 -16.73
CA TYR A 723 17.23 31.63 -16.10
C TYR A 723 18.38 31.36 -17.08
N ARG A 724 19.59 31.22 -16.53
CA ARG A 724 20.75 30.64 -17.22
C ARG A 724 21.49 29.66 -16.31
N VAL A 725 22.22 28.70 -16.90
CA VAL A 725 23.15 27.82 -16.17
C VAL A 725 24.24 28.67 -15.50
N SER A 726 24.65 28.31 -14.26
CA SER A 726 25.59 29.12 -13.47
C SER A 726 27.06 29.00 -13.86
N GLN A 727 27.39 28.12 -14.80
CA GLN A 727 28.74 27.90 -15.33
C GLN A 727 28.70 27.88 -16.85
N LEU A 728 29.85 28.17 -17.47
CA LEU A 728 30.08 27.97 -18.89
C LEU A 728 30.15 26.46 -19.18
N LEU A 729 29.52 26.04 -20.27
CA LEU A 729 29.55 24.65 -20.72
C LEU A 729 30.43 24.51 -21.97
N GLU A 730 31.18 23.42 -22.04
CA GLU A 730 31.94 22.99 -23.22
C GLU A 730 31.14 21.89 -23.97
N PRO A 731 30.98 21.97 -25.29
CA PRO A 731 30.35 20.92 -26.10
C PRO A 731 31.35 19.79 -26.44
N ASN A 732 30.86 18.56 -26.58
CA ASN A 732 31.70 17.40 -26.90
C ASN A 732 31.02 16.37 -27.82
N SER A 733 31.78 15.32 -28.17
CA SER A 733 31.36 14.17 -28.98
C SER A 733 30.49 13.17 -28.21
N GLU A 734 29.45 12.63 -28.87
CA GLU A 734 28.61 11.60 -28.26
C GLU A 734 29.30 10.23 -28.22
N GLY A 735 29.33 9.61 -27.03
CA GLY A 735 29.98 8.33 -26.77
C GLY A 735 29.07 7.12 -26.96
N VAL A 736 28.93 6.62 -28.19
CA VAL A 736 28.03 5.48 -28.53
C VAL A 736 28.77 4.14 -28.42
N LYS A 737 28.08 3.08 -27.94
CA LYS A 737 28.62 1.72 -27.94
C LYS A 737 28.10 0.96 -29.16
N TYR A 738 29.02 0.42 -29.96
CA TYR A 738 28.69 -0.35 -31.18
C TYR A 738 28.93 -1.86 -31.01
N ASP A 739 28.36 -2.69 -31.87
CA ASP A 739 28.87 -4.05 -32.08
C ASP A 739 30.20 -3.98 -32.85
N THR A 740 31.10 -4.89 -32.56
CA THR A 740 32.53 -4.79 -32.84
C THR A 740 33.05 -5.83 -33.82
N ASN A 741 32.18 -6.72 -34.30
CA ASN A 741 32.55 -7.87 -35.13
C ASN A 741 32.35 -7.58 -36.62
N ILE A 742 33.40 -7.12 -37.28
CA ILE A 742 33.45 -6.97 -38.73
C ILE A 742 33.78 -8.34 -39.35
N ARG A 743 33.18 -8.68 -40.49
CA ARG A 743 33.56 -9.87 -41.28
C ARG A 743 34.07 -9.47 -42.65
N VAL A 744 35.14 -10.14 -43.09
CA VAL A 744 35.75 -9.96 -44.42
C VAL A 744 36.05 -11.33 -45.02
N GLN A 745 36.10 -11.40 -46.35
CA GLN A 745 36.61 -12.59 -47.02
C GLN A 745 38.12 -12.71 -46.76
N GLU A 746 38.57 -13.79 -46.12
CA GLU A 746 40.01 -14.07 -45.95
C GLU A 746 40.63 -14.55 -47.28
N PRO A 747 41.94 -14.33 -47.51
CA PRO A 747 42.65 -14.74 -48.72
C PRO A 747 42.53 -16.24 -49.04
N VAL A 748 41.89 -16.58 -50.16
CA VAL A 748 41.78 -17.95 -50.68
C VAL A 748 42.85 -18.22 -51.74
N PRO A 749 43.55 -19.37 -51.73
CA PRO A 749 44.55 -19.70 -52.75
C PRO A 749 44.04 -19.57 -54.19
N GLY A 750 44.76 -18.81 -55.02
CA GLY A 750 44.47 -18.59 -56.44
C GLY A 750 43.52 -17.41 -56.72
N ASP A 751 42.83 -16.87 -55.73
CA ASP A 751 41.85 -15.79 -55.93
C ASP A 751 42.50 -14.44 -56.29
N ARG A 752 41.75 -13.62 -57.04
CA ARG A 752 42.14 -12.28 -57.50
C ARG A 752 41.33 -11.21 -56.75
N PRO A 753 41.84 -10.60 -55.66
CA PRO A 753 41.04 -9.71 -54.81
C PRO A 753 40.58 -8.42 -55.51
N ALA A 754 41.31 -7.93 -56.51
CA ALA A 754 40.90 -6.77 -57.30
C ALA A 754 39.87 -7.08 -58.42
N VAL A 755 39.45 -8.34 -58.56
CA VAL A 755 38.45 -8.77 -59.56
C VAL A 755 37.21 -9.36 -58.91
N TYR A 756 37.36 -10.11 -57.81
CA TYR A 756 36.24 -10.72 -57.10
C TYR A 756 35.63 -9.77 -56.07
N GLY A 757 34.35 -9.42 -56.27
CA GLY A 757 33.62 -8.46 -55.43
C GLY A 757 33.58 -8.77 -53.93
N SER A 758 33.74 -10.04 -53.55
CA SER A 758 33.86 -10.48 -52.15
C SER A 758 35.07 -9.91 -51.39
N TYR A 759 36.07 -9.38 -52.10
CA TYR A 759 37.26 -8.75 -51.52
C TYR A 759 37.28 -7.22 -51.62
N ILE A 760 36.27 -6.61 -52.26
CA ILE A 760 36.15 -5.15 -52.45
C ILE A 760 35.49 -4.48 -51.22
N GLY A 761 34.85 -5.26 -50.35
CA GLY A 761 34.28 -4.79 -49.09
C GLY A 761 34.11 -5.91 -48.05
N PRO A 762 33.75 -5.57 -46.80
CA PRO A 762 33.43 -6.54 -45.76
C PRO A 762 32.18 -7.35 -46.13
N THR A 763 32.21 -8.64 -45.81
CA THR A 763 31.10 -9.58 -46.03
C THR A 763 29.99 -9.42 -44.98
N SER A 764 30.28 -8.75 -43.86
CA SER A 764 29.28 -8.27 -42.89
C SER A 764 29.88 -7.11 -42.09
N LEU A 765 29.11 -6.05 -41.93
CA LEU A 765 29.45 -4.88 -41.11
C LEU A 765 28.37 -4.71 -40.02
N PRO A 766 28.74 -4.31 -38.79
CA PRO A 766 27.75 -3.97 -37.76
C PRO A 766 26.79 -2.85 -38.20
N TYR A 767 25.60 -2.85 -37.60
CA TYR A 767 24.58 -1.81 -37.81
C TYR A 767 25.09 -0.41 -37.38
N ASN A 768 24.60 0.64 -38.05
CA ASN A 768 25.05 2.04 -37.90
C ASN A 768 26.53 2.29 -38.24
N MET A 769 27.08 1.55 -39.21
CA MET A 769 28.43 1.77 -39.74
C MET A 769 28.44 1.72 -41.26
N LYS A 770 29.42 2.40 -41.87
CA LYS A 770 29.66 2.39 -43.30
C LYS A 770 31.12 2.18 -43.65
N VAL A 771 31.37 1.55 -44.79
CA VAL A 771 32.71 1.32 -45.32
C VAL A 771 33.18 2.57 -46.04
N LEU A 772 34.27 3.18 -45.59
CA LEU A 772 34.88 4.34 -46.26
C LEU A 772 35.85 3.88 -47.36
N SER A 773 36.63 2.83 -47.09
CA SER A 773 37.45 2.13 -48.08
C SER A 773 37.90 0.76 -47.57
N MET A 774 38.13 -0.18 -48.49
CA MET A 774 38.75 -1.48 -48.21
C MET A 774 39.65 -1.87 -49.38
N GLN A 775 40.87 -2.32 -49.09
CA GLN A 775 41.81 -2.80 -50.12
C GLN A 775 42.77 -3.86 -49.57
N TRP A 776 43.15 -4.79 -50.44
CA TRP A 776 44.21 -5.77 -50.19
C TRP A 776 45.53 -5.29 -50.78
N ARG A 777 46.61 -5.44 -50.00
CA ARG A 777 47.97 -5.02 -50.34
C ARG A 777 48.94 -6.19 -50.17
N LYS A 778 50.05 -6.18 -50.90
CA LYS A 778 51.22 -7.02 -50.64
C LYS A 778 51.93 -6.54 -49.36
N ILE A 779 52.86 -7.35 -48.83
CA ILE A 779 53.56 -7.02 -47.58
C ILE A 779 54.43 -5.75 -47.68
N ASP A 780 54.87 -5.39 -48.88
CA ASP A 780 55.54 -4.12 -49.22
C ASP A 780 54.57 -2.92 -49.33
N HIS A 781 53.32 -3.11 -48.90
CA HIS A 781 52.22 -2.14 -48.90
C HIS A 781 51.69 -1.76 -50.29
N THR A 782 52.19 -2.36 -51.38
CA THR A 782 51.64 -2.12 -52.73
C THR A 782 50.23 -2.70 -52.88
N PRO A 783 49.24 -1.97 -53.45
CA PRO A 783 47.91 -2.52 -53.72
C PRO A 783 47.96 -3.73 -54.66
N MET A 784 47.12 -4.74 -54.41
CA MET A 784 46.99 -5.88 -55.32
C MET A 784 46.21 -5.48 -56.57
N GLY A 785 46.81 -5.72 -57.75
CA GLY A 785 46.20 -5.44 -59.06
C GLY A 785 45.29 -6.57 -59.55
N SER A 786 44.58 -6.33 -60.65
CA SER A 786 43.62 -7.28 -61.26
C SER A 786 44.24 -8.61 -61.72
N PHE A 787 45.56 -8.66 -61.93
CA PHE A 787 46.29 -9.87 -62.29
C PHE A 787 46.89 -10.62 -61.08
N ASP A 788 47.09 -9.93 -59.95
CA ASP A 788 47.68 -10.52 -58.74
C ASP A 788 46.77 -11.60 -58.15
N ARG A 789 47.39 -12.65 -57.60
CA ARG A 789 46.68 -13.75 -56.92
C ARG A 789 47.17 -13.90 -55.48
N PHE A 790 46.33 -14.47 -54.64
CA PHE A 790 46.74 -15.01 -53.35
C PHE A 790 47.47 -16.35 -53.53
N GLU A 791 48.73 -16.42 -53.11
CA GLU A 791 49.59 -17.61 -53.23
C GLU A 791 49.73 -18.34 -51.89
N ILE A 792 49.69 -19.69 -51.91
CA ILE A 792 49.85 -20.52 -50.70
C ILE A 792 51.18 -20.18 -50.01
N GLY A 793 51.12 -19.95 -48.70
CA GLY A 793 52.28 -19.62 -47.87
C GLY A 793 52.70 -18.14 -47.87
N LYS A 794 52.18 -17.29 -48.77
CA LYS A 794 52.41 -15.83 -48.75
C LYS A 794 51.48 -15.11 -47.76
N SER A 795 51.86 -13.89 -47.40
CA SER A 795 51.08 -12.99 -46.54
C SER A 795 50.73 -11.67 -47.23
N TYR A 796 49.55 -11.14 -46.94
CA TYR A 796 48.96 -9.94 -47.54
C TYR A 796 48.31 -9.07 -46.46
N ILE A 797 48.22 -7.75 -46.68
CA ILE A 797 47.70 -6.78 -45.72
C ILE A 797 46.29 -6.34 -46.13
N LEU A 798 45.38 -6.28 -45.16
CA LEU A 798 44.07 -5.63 -45.25
C LEU A 798 44.17 -4.19 -44.73
N ASP A 799 43.84 -3.20 -45.55
CA ASP A 799 43.71 -1.77 -45.19
C ASP A 799 42.23 -1.39 -45.33
N LEU A 800 41.54 -1.26 -44.18
CA LEU A 800 40.09 -1.08 -44.07
C LEU A 800 39.78 0.16 -43.22
N ARG A 801 38.87 1.01 -43.69
CA ARG A 801 38.37 2.20 -42.99
C ARG A 801 36.84 2.14 -42.83
N ILE A 802 36.36 2.31 -41.61
CA ILE A 802 34.94 2.25 -41.23
C ILE A 802 34.52 3.56 -40.56
N GLY A 803 33.51 4.22 -41.11
CA GLY A 803 32.84 5.38 -40.52
C GLY A 803 31.57 4.97 -39.77
N PHE A 804 31.09 5.86 -38.91
CA PHE A 804 29.90 5.63 -38.08
C PHE A 804 28.73 6.48 -38.58
N GLU A 805 27.54 5.87 -38.70
CA GLU A 805 26.34 6.60 -39.13
C GLU A 805 25.96 7.69 -38.13
N GLY A 806 25.41 8.80 -38.66
CA GLY A 806 25.18 10.03 -37.92
C GLY A 806 26.40 10.95 -37.79
N GLY A 807 27.63 10.48 -38.10
CA GLY A 807 28.84 11.32 -38.02
C GLY A 807 28.82 12.57 -38.92
N GLU A 808 28.07 12.51 -40.03
CA GLU A 808 27.99 13.55 -41.07
C GLU A 808 26.88 14.58 -40.79
N GLU A 809 25.75 14.13 -40.21
CA GLU A 809 24.61 14.99 -39.85
C GLU A 809 24.77 15.58 -38.44
N MET A 810 25.16 14.74 -37.48
CA MET A 810 25.12 15.06 -36.04
C MET A 810 26.44 15.60 -35.49
N GLY A 811 27.54 15.46 -36.26
CA GLY A 811 28.89 15.86 -35.88
C GLY A 811 29.56 14.91 -34.89
N TYR A 812 30.80 14.50 -35.21
CA TYR A 812 31.79 13.99 -34.24
C TYR A 812 31.31 12.84 -33.32
N VAL A 813 30.68 11.79 -33.86
CA VAL A 813 30.31 10.60 -33.06
C VAL A 813 31.55 9.78 -32.69
N TYR A 814 31.73 9.41 -31.41
CA TYR A 814 32.90 8.66 -30.95
C TYR A 814 32.53 7.27 -30.38
N PRO A 815 33.02 6.16 -30.95
CA PRO A 815 32.78 4.82 -30.41
C PRO A 815 33.41 4.62 -29.03
N LYS A 816 32.58 4.50 -27.98
CA LYS A 816 33.01 4.27 -26.59
C LYS A 816 33.86 3.01 -26.41
N ASN A 817 33.68 2.03 -27.30
CA ASN A 817 34.37 0.73 -27.30
C ASN A 817 35.28 0.53 -28.52
N TRP A 818 35.89 1.60 -29.04
CA TRP A 818 36.78 1.57 -30.22
C TRP A 818 37.94 0.56 -30.16
N LYS A 819 38.39 0.18 -28.96
CA LYS A 819 39.46 -0.83 -28.76
C LYS A 819 38.99 -2.27 -28.95
N ASP A 820 37.67 -2.51 -28.90
CA ASP A 820 37.09 -3.86 -28.85
C ASP A 820 36.74 -4.43 -30.25
N PHE A 821 37.03 -3.67 -31.31
CA PHE A 821 36.83 -4.05 -32.71
C PHE A 821 37.68 -5.25 -33.14
N LYS A 822 37.10 -6.08 -34.00
CA LYS A 822 37.62 -7.38 -34.44
C LYS A 822 37.24 -7.64 -35.89
N VAL A 823 38.12 -8.33 -36.62
CA VAL A 823 37.83 -8.84 -37.96
C VAL A 823 37.80 -10.36 -37.92
N ASN A 824 36.72 -10.96 -38.41
CA ASN A 824 36.47 -12.41 -38.36
C ASN A 824 36.63 -13.01 -36.94
N GLY A 825 36.25 -12.24 -35.91
CA GLY A 825 36.38 -12.62 -34.50
C GLY A 825 37.81 -12.55 -33.93
N LYS A 826 38.81 -12.21 -34.74
CA LYS A 826 40.21 -12.02 -34.33
C LYS A 826 40.42 -10.54 -33.95
N SER A 827 41.18 -10.28 -32.87
CA SER A 827 41.68 -8.94 -32.60
C SER A 827 42.72 -8.56 -33.66
N VAL A 828 42.71 -7.30 -34.08
CA VAL A 828 43.51 -6.78 -35.20
C VAL A 828 44.19 -5.47 -34.80
N ASN A 829 45.26 -5.10 -35.49
CA ASN A 829 45.85 -3.77 -35.36
C ASN A 829 44.89 -2.69 -35.90
N GLN A 830 44.48 -1.77 -35.03
CA GLN A 830 43.47 -0.76 -35.33
C GLN A 830 43.61 0.50 -34.48
N TRP A 831 43.20 1.64 -35.02
CA TRP A 831 43.18 2.92 -34.32
C TRP A 831 42.07 3.84 -34.84
N MET A 832 41.77 4.89 -34.08
CA MET A 832 40.84 5.94 -34.47
C MET A 832 41.58 7.04 -35.22
N GLU A 833 41.13 7.34 -36.44
CA GLU A 833 41.51 8.52 -37.21
C GLU A 833 40.34 9.53 -37.22
N TYR A 834 40.57 10.70 -37.81
CA TYR A 834 39.65 11.83 -37.83
C TYR A 834 39.82 12.63 -39.13
N ASP A 835 38.71 13.10 -39.71
CA ASP A 835 38.65 13.92 -40.93
C ASP A 835 37.74 15.13 -40.67
N ASP A 836 38.29 16.34 -40.82
CA ASP A 836 37.62 17.62 -40.51
C ASP A 836 36.39 17.91 -41.38
N ASN A 837 36.27 17.32 -42.58
CA ASN A 837 35.40 17.87 -43.62
C ASN A 837 34.33 16.91 -44.17
N THR A 838 34.34 15.63 -43.78
CA THR A 838 33.36 14.66 -44.32
C THR A 838 32.90 13.59 -43.31
N ASN A 839 33.82 12.83 -42.72
CA ASN A 839 33.49 11.55 -42.07
C ASN A 839 33.53 11.59 -40.53
N GLY A 840 33.94 12.70 -39.92
CA GLY A 840 34.13 12.80 -38.47
C GLY A 840 35.22 11.84 -37.96
N HIS A 841 34.94 11.10 -36.90
CA HIS A 841 35.82 10.04 -36.42
C HIS A 841 35.56 8.72 -37.17
N PHE A 842 36.64 8.02 -37.56
CA PHE A 842 36.53 6.72 -38.23
C PHE A 842 37.57 5.72 -37.71
N LEU A 843 37.20 4.44 -37.71
CA LEU A 843 38.09 3.35 -37.34
C LEU A 843 38.92 2.93 -38.55
N ARG A 844 40.23 2.78 -38.36
CA ARG A 844 41.12 2.17 -39.34
C ARG A 844 41.68 0.85 -38.82
N VAL A 845 41.62 -0.18 -39.66
CA VAL A 845 42.16 -1.52 -39.42
C VAL A 845 43.27 -1.79 -40.44
N TYR A 846 44.40 -2.33 -39.96
CA TYR A 846 45.59 -2.56 -40.79
C TYR A 846 46.31 -3.86 -40.40
N GLU A 847 45.88 -5.00 -40.96
CA GLU A 847 46.24 -6.34 -40.47
C GLU A 847 46.74 -7.31 -41.55
N SER A 848 47.61 -8.24 -41.18
CA SER A 848 48.21 -9.23 -42.09
C SER A 848 47.57 -10.62 -42.04
N TYR A 849 47.38 -11.24 -43.21
CA TYR A 849 46.76 -12.56 -43.40
C TYR A 849 47.68 -13.48 -44.23
N LYS A 850 47.86 -14.73 -43.80
CA LYS A 850 48.64 -15.76 -44.49
C LYS A 850 47.74 -16.80 -45.16
N VAL A 851 48.04 -17.16 -46.40
CA VAL A 851 47.29 -18.14 -47.21
C VAL A 851 47.70 -19.58 -46.86
N LEU A 852 46.75 -20.49 -46.66
CA LEU A 852 46.96 -21.88 -46.22
C LEU A 852 46.44 -22.94 -47.23
N ASP A 853 46.89 -24.19 -47.10
CA ASP A 853 46.53 -25.32 -47.97
C ASP A 853 45.14 -25.93 -47.60
N PRO A 854 44.17 -26.04 -48.54
CA PRO A 854 42.82 -26.51 -48.26
C PRO A 854 42.63 -28.04 -48.16
N SER A 855 43.70 -28.83 -48.33
CA SER A 855 43.65 -30.31 -48.33
C SER A 855 43.73 -30.95 -46.94
N ALA A 856 44.21 -30.23 -45.92
CA ALA A 856 44.34 -30.75 -44.56
C ALA A 856 43.02 -30.59 -43.78
N ARG A 857 42.31 -31.71 -43.49
CA ARG A 857 40.93 -31.67 -42.95
C ARG A 857 40.64 -32.58 -41.74
N GLY A 858 41.56 -33.46 -41.34
CA GLY A 858 41.37 -34.33 -40.17
C GLY A 858 41.39 -33.57 -38.83
N SER A 859 40.95 -34.22 -37.76
CA SER A 859 41.04 -33.65 -36.40
C SER A 859 41.28 -34.71 -35.32
N VAL A 860 41.96 -34.31 -34.24
CA VAL A 860 42.19 -35.11 -33.04
C VAL A 860 41.75 -34.30 -31.83
N SER A 861 40.90 -34.86 -30.97
CA SER A 861 40.39 -34.18 -29.78
C SER A 861 40.25 -35.12 -28.59
N GLY A 862 40.05 -34.57 -27.40
CA GLY A 862 39.84 -35.37 -26.20
C GLY A 862 40.10 -34.60 -24.92
N THR A 863 40.34 -35.33 -23.83
CA THR A 863 40.60 -34.78 -22.51
C THR A 863 41.91 -35.28 -21.93
N VAL A 864 42.63 -34.41 -21.22
CA VAL A 864 43.85 -34.72 -20.47
C VAL A 864 43.60 -34.58 -18.99
N LYS A 865 43.77 -35.66 -18.22
CA LYS A 865 43.80 -35.63 -16.76
C LYS A 865 45.22 -35.30 -16.28
N SER A 866 45.33 -34.34 -15.35
CA SER A 866 46.59 -33.89 -14.74
C SER A 866 46.36 -33.38 -13.31
N TYR A 867 47.42 -32.99 -12.59
CA TYR A 867 47.36 -32.66 -11.16
C TYR A 867 48.10 -31.33 -10.83
N ASN A 868 48.27 -31.05 -9.54
CA ASN A 868 49.04 -29.94 -8.94
C ASN A 868 48.50 -28.53 -9.23
N SER A 869 48.74 -27.99 -10.42
CA SER A 869 48.57 -26.56 -10.74
C SER A 869 47.44 -26.30 -11.75
N ALA A 870 46.74 -25.17 -11.57
CA ALA A 870 45.74 -24.65 -12.49
C ALA A 870 46.32 -23.66 -13.52
N ALA A 871 47.44 -23.00 -13.16
CA ALA A 871 48.06 -21.96 -13.98
C ALA A 871 48.97 -22.53 -15.07
N ASP A 872 49.61 -23.67 -14.79
CA ASP A 872 50.41 -24.39 -15.78
C ASP A 872 49.50 -24.93 -16.89
N LYS A 873 49.90 -24.72 -18.14
CA LYS A 873 49.17 -25.17 -19.33
C LYS A 873 49.52 -26.63 -19.67
N VAL A 874 48.59 -27.33 -20.31
CA VAL A 874 48.81 -28.64 -20.91
C VAL A 874 49.15 -28.43 -22.38
N THR A 875 50.24 -29.01 -22.84
CA THR A 875 50.64 -29.01 -24.25
C THR A 875 50.42 -30.40 -24.83
N VAL A 876 49.69 -30.46 -25.94
CA VAL A 876 49.48 -31.68 -26.73
C VAL A 876 50.11 -31.46 -28.11
N GLN A 877 51.10 -32.28 -28.46
CA GLN A 877 51.76 -32.27 -29.77
C GLN A 877 51.40 -33.54 -30.54
N LEU A 878 51.31 -33.43 -31.87
CA LEU A 878 51.24 -34.56 -32.80
C LEU A 878 52.50 -34.54 -33.67
N ILE A 879 53.33 -35.57 -33.53
CA ILE A 879 54.57 -35.77 -34.29
C ILE A 879 54.27 -36.85 -35.34
N GLN A 880 54.38 -36.53 -36.63
CA GLN A 880 54.10 -37.51 -37.68
C GLN A 880 55.13 -38.66 -37.64
N GLN A 881 54.67 -39.90 -37.86
CA GLN A 881 55.55 -41.07 -37.84
C GLN A 881 56.68 -40.91 -38.88
N GLY A 882 57.93 -41.03 -38.43
CA GLY A 882 59.14 -40.77 -39.23
C GLY A 882 59.79 -39.40 -38.99
N TYR A 883 59.12 -38.48 -38.28
CA TYR A 883 59.63 -37.15 -37.94
C TYR A 883 59.94 -37.02 -36.44
N SER A 884 60.80 -36.06 -36.09
CA SER A 884 61.18 -35.75 -34.70
C SER A 884 60.47 -34.53 -34.11
N GLU A 885 59.97 -33.63 -34.95
CA GLU A 885 59.31 -32.37 -34.55
C GLU A 885 57.78 -32.47 -34.61
N ALA A 886 57.11 -31.63 -33.83
CA ALA A 886 55.65 -31.60 -33.77
C ALA A 886 55.06 -30.96 -35.04
N SER A 887 54.36 -31.75 -35.85
CA SER A 887 53.61 -31.29 -37.02
C SER A 887 52.42 -30.42 -36.62
N TYR A 888 51.84 -30.67 -35.44
CA TYR A 888 50.74 -29.90 -34.86
C TYR A 888 50.89 -29.77 -33.35
N GLU A 889 50.43 -28.66 -32.78
CA GLU A 889 50.45 -28.39 -31.33
C GLU A 889 49.17 -27.68 -30.87
N ALA A 890 48.67 -28.05 -29.68
CA ALA A 890 47.69 -27.29 -28.94
C ALA A 890 48.17 -27.08 -27.49
N ILE A 891 48.21 -25.81 -27.06
CA ILE A 891 48.47 -25.43 -25.67
C ILE A 891 47.16 -24.99 -25.02
N VAL A 892 46.61 -25.81 -24.14
CA VAL A 892 45.33 -25.56 -23.44
C VAL A 892 45.55 -25.26 -21.95
N SER A 893 44.61 -24.56 -21.31
CA SER A 893 44.65 -24.38 -19.86
C SER A 893 44.48 -25.73 -19.13
N SER A 894 44.80 -25.79 -17.84
CA SER A 894 44.61 -27.02 -17.05
C SER A 894 43.16 -27.52 -16.98
N GLY A 895 42.17 -26.70 -17.37
CA GLY A 895 40.76 -27.08 -17.38
C GLY A 895 40.12 -27.20 -16.00
N THR A 896 39.04 -27.97 -15.92
CA THR A 896 38.16 -28.01 -14.74
C THR A 896 38.75 -28.88 -13.63
N LYS A 897 38.74 -28.35 -12.39
CA LYS A 897 39.25 -29.03 -11.20
C LYS A 897 38.18 -29.86 -10.50
N VAL A 898 38.49 -31.13 -10.20
CA VAL A 898 37.70 -31.99 -9.30
C VAL A 898 38.65 -32.66 -8.31
N GLY A 899 38.50 -32.36 -7.02
CA GLY A 899 39.46 -32.78 -6.00
C GLY A 899 40.86 -32.19 -6.25
N ASN A 900 41.87 -33.06 -6.41
CA ASN A 900 43.23 -32.65 -6.81
C ASN A 900 43.49 -32.79 -8.32
N GLN A 901 42.56 -33.39 -9.06
CA GLN A 901 42.67 -33.62 -10.50
C GLN A 901 42.15 -32.40 -11.28
N TYR A 902 42.77 -32.12 -12.41
CA TYR A 902 42.33 -31.17 -13.42
C TYR A 902 42.11 -31.92 -14.74
N THR A 903 41.02 -31.59 -15.43
CA THR A 903 40.66 -32.20 -16.73
C THR A 903 40.60 -31.12 -17.80
N ALA A 904 41.58 -31.13 -18.70
CA ALA A 904 41.69 -30.18 -19.80
C ALA A 904 41.17 -30.79 -21.11
N SER A 905 40.22 -30.13 -21.77
CA SER A 905 39.80 -30.52 -23.13
C SER A 905 40.76 -29.93 -24.17
N TYR A 906 41.11 -30.70 -25.21
CA TYR A 906 41.91 -30.23 -26.34
C TYR A 906 41.28 -30.64 -27.67
N SER A 907 41.62 -29.90 -28.72
CA SER A 907 41.25 -30.21 -30.11
C SER A 907 42.31 -29.62 -31.04
N ILE A 908 42.75 -30.41 -32.00
CA ILE A 908 43.64 -30.03 -33.10
C ILE A 908 42.89 -30.39 -34.38
N SER A 909 42.75 -29.43 -35.30
CA SER A 909 42.07 -29.60 -36.59
C SER A 909 42.99 -29.19 -37.75
N GLY A 910 42.61 -29.56 -38.98
CA GLY A 910 43.47 -29.33 -40.14
C GLY A 910 44.64 -30.30 -40.22
N ILE A 911 44.44 -31.54 -39.74
CA ILE A 911 45.46 -32.58 -39.70
C ILE A 911 45.44 -33.37 -41.01
N ALA A 912 46.60 -33.61 -41.62
CA ALA A 912 46.74 -34.49 -42.77
C ALA A 912 46.49 -35.96 -42.37
N SER A 913 46.03 -36.80 -43.30
CA SER A 913 45.85 -38.23 -42.99
C SER A 913 47.20 -38.91 -42.76
N GLY A 914 47.33 -39.67 -41.67
CA GLY A 914 48.58 -40.33 -41.27
C GLY A 914 48.56 -40.89 -39.85
N THR A 915 49.65 -41.55 -39.46
CA THR A 915 49.89 -42.00 -38.08
C THR A 915 50.83 -41.03 -37.37
N TYR A 916 50.48 -40.68 -36.13
CA TYR A 916 51.15 -39.68 -35.30
C TYR A 916 51.48 -40.25 -33.92
N THR A 917 52.63 -39.86 -33.38
CA THR A 917 52.90 -39.94 -31.93
C THR A 917 52.35 -38.69 -31.28
N MET A 918 51.30 -38.85 -30.48
CA MET A 918 50.70 -37.81 -29.66
C MET A 918 51.44 -37.69 -28.33
N ARG A 919 52.15 -36.58 -28.12
CA ARG A 919 52.92 -36.28 -26.91
C ARG A 919 52.16 -35.30 -26.02
N VAL A 920 51.95 -35.65 -24.75
CA VAL A 920 51.19 -34.87 -23.77
C VAL A 920 52.10 -34.45 -22.61
N MET A 921 52.15 -33.15 -22.35
CA MET A 921 53.10 -32.51 -21.45
C MET A 921 52.40 -31.48 -20.55
N LYS A 922 52.90 -31.36 -19.31
CA LYS A 922 52.57 -30.26 -18.38
C LYS A 922 53.76 -30.06 -17.45
N ASN A 923 53.97 -28.83 -17.00
CA ASN A 923 55.01 -28.54 -16.02
C ASN A 923 54.93 -29.49 -14.81
N LYS A 924 56.08 -29.96 -14.31
CA LYS A 924 56.24 -30.91 -13.18
C LYS A 924 55.65 -32.32 -13.37
N HIS A 925 55.08 -32.62 -14.54
CA HIS A 925 54.54 -33.94 -14.88
C HIS A 925 55.50 -34.73 -15.78
N VAL A 926 55.38 -36.04 -15.77
CA VAL A 926 56.09 -36.91 -16.71
C VAL A 926 55.36 -36.90 -18.06
N THR A 927 56.10 -36.64 -19.13
CA THR A 927 55.57 -36.68 -20.51
C THR A 927 55.06 -38.06 -20.85
N ARG A 928 53.87 -38.14 -21.46
CA ARG A 928 53.27 -39.40 -21.93
C ARG A 928 52.99 -39.33 -23.42
N GLU A 929 53.21 -40.45 -24.11
CA GLU A 929 53.05 -40.57 -25.56
C GLU A 929 52.03 -41.66 -25.91
N TYR A 930 51.28 -41.43 -26.98
CA TYR A 930 50.23 -42.30 -27.51
C TYR A 930 50.34 -42.40 -29.03
N THR A 931 50.04 -43.55 -29.63
CA THR A 931 49.96 -43.68 -31.10
C THR A 931 48.54 -43.37 -31.57
N VAL A 932 48.39 -42.43 -32.50
CA VAL A 932 47.10 -41.95 -33.02
C VAL A 932 47.12 -41.93 -34.54
N THR A 933 46.23 -42.70 -35.18
CA THR A 933 46.03 -42.68 -36.63
C THR A 933 44.82 -41.83 -37.01
N VAL A 934 45.01 -40.91 -37.95
CA VAL A 934 44.02 -39.99 -38.49
C VAL A 934 43.75 -40.36 -39.95
N SER A 935 42.52 -40.73 -40.28
CA SER A 935 42.10 -41.19 -41.62
C SER A 935 41.12 -40.22 -42.30
N GLY A 936 41.24 -38.92 -42.01
CA GLY A 936 40.39 -37.85 -42.55
C GLY A 936 39.16 -37.51 -41.72
N ASN A 937 38.76 -38.36 -40.78
CA ASN A 937 37.67 -38.11 -39.82
C ASN A 937 38.18 -37.65 -38.45
N ALA A 938 37.28 -37.15 -37.60
CA ALA A 938 37.59 -36.78 -36.22
C ALA A 938 37.94 -37.99 -35.36
N LYS A 939 39.07 -37.93 -34.65
CA LYS A 939 39.60 -39.00 -33.79
C LYS A 939 39.66 -38.56 -32.33
N THR A 940 38.92 -39.25 -31.46
CA THR A 940 38.97 -39.00 -30.01
C THR A 940 40.11 -39.78 -29.35
N GLN A 941 40.96 -39.10 -28.57
CA GLN A 941 42.01 -39.70 -27.74
C GLN A 941 42.08 -39.00 -26.37
N ASN A 942 41.75 -39.73 -25.30
CA ASN A 942 41.91 -39.24 -23.93
C ASN A 942 43.30 -39.60 -23.37
N ALA A 943 43.82 -38.80 -22.45
CA ALA A 943 45.13 -38.97 -21.85
C ALA A 943 45.14 -38.70 -20.33
N GLU A 944 46.15 -39.24 -19.64
CA GLU A 944 46.41 -39.02 -18.22
C GLU A 944 47.92 -38.91 -18.00
N ILE A 945 48.34 -37.82 -17.36
CA ILE A 945 49.74 -37.56 -16.98
C ILE A 945 49.86 -37.41 -15.45
N ARG A 946 50.93 -37.97 -14.89
CA ARG A 946 51.23 -37.97 -13.44
C ARG A 946 52.41 -37.08 -13.10
N LEU A 947 52.53 -36.71 -11.83
CA LEU A 947 53.67 -35.91 -11.35
C LEU A 947 54.95 -36.74 -11.34
N LEU A 948 56.11 -36.10 -11.55
CA LEU A 948 57.38 -36.76 -11.26
C LEU A 948 57.46 -37.03 -9.75
N GLY A 949 57.59 -38.30 -9.36
CA GLY A 949 57.52 -38.78 -7.97
C GLY A 949 56.16 -39.31 -7.51
N ASP A 950 55.09 -39.20 -8.32
CA ASP A 950 53.77 -39.79 -8.05
C ASP A 950 53.78 -41.25 -8.57
N VAL A 951 54.23 -42.15 -7.69
CA VAL A 951 54.53 -43.55 -7.98
C VAL A 951 53.29 -44.42 -7.79
N ASN A 952 52.39 -44.04 -6.89
CA ASN A 952 51.13 -44.75 -6.66
C ASN A 952 49.99 -44.30 -7.62
N GLY A 953 50.09 -43.12 -8.24
CA GLY A 953 49.07 -42.57 -9.14
C GLY A 953 47.91 -41.86 -8.44
N ASP A 954 48.04 -41.46 -7.17
CA ASP A 954 47.00 -40.74 -6.42
C ASP A 954 46.95 -39.23 -6.72
N GLY A 955 47.93 -38.72 -7.47
CA GLY A 955 48.04 -37.32 -7.87
C GLY A 955 48.79 -36.45 -6.86
N ARG A 956 49.38 -37.02 -5.81
CA ARG A 956 50.19 -36.32 -4.79
C ARG A 956 51.52 -37.03 -4.63
N VAL A 957 52.60 -36.27 -4.46
CA VAL A 957 53.92 -36.82 -4.16
C VAL A 957 54.15 -36.80 -2.65
N ASN A 958 54.16 -37.97 -2.01
CA ASN A 958 54.16 -38.09 -0.56
C ASN A 958 54.83 -39.39 -0.03
N ALA A 959 54.75 -39.65 1.28
CA ALA A 959 55.39 -40.81 1.91
C ALA A 959 54.86 -42.17 1.40
N MET A 960 53.62 -42.21 0.89
CA MET A 960 53.04 -43.38 0.23
C MET A 960 53.80 -43.73 -1.05
N ASP A 961 54.28 -42.75 -1.81
CA ASP A 961 55.11 -42.95 -3.01
C ASP A 961 56.51 -43.46 -2.65
N CYS A 962 57.14 -42.89 -1.62
CA CYS A 962 58.39 -43.44 -1.07
C CYS A 962 58.24 -44.93 -0.72
N THR A 963 57.09 -45.32 -0.14
CA THR A 963 56.79 -46.70 0.24
C THR A 963 56.54 -47.59 -0.98
N ARG A 964 55.78 -47.09 -1.98
CA ARG A 964 55.52 -47.81 -3.24
C ARG A 964 56.79 -48.00 -4.07
N LEU A 965 57.69 -47.02 -4.04
CA LEU A 965 58.99 -47.07 -4.69
C LEU A 965 59.95 -48.03 -3.98
N PHE A 966 60.04 -47.97 -2.65
CA PHE A 966 60.88 -48.86 -1.85
C PHE A 966 60.48 -50.33 -2.00
N THR A 967 59.17 -50.63 -2.02
CA THR A 967 58.68 -52.00 -2.27
C THR A 967 58.98 -52.51 -3.68
N HIS A 968 59.09 -51.63 -4.68
CA HIS A 968 59.59 -52.00 -6.00
C HIS A 968 61.11 -52.27 -6.01
N VAL A 969 61.90 -51.38 -5.41
CA VAL A 969 63.38 -51.50 -5.37
C VAL A 969 63.82 -52.73 -4.56
N ASN A 970 63.18 -53.01 -3.43
CA ASN A 970 63.40 -54.24 -2.64
C ASN A 970 62.69 -55.48 -3.22
N LYS A 971 62.08 -55.37 -4.41
CA LYS A 971 61.45 -56.46 -5.16
C LYS A 971 60.29 -57.16 -4.45
N THR A 972 59.74 -56.58 -3.38
CA THR A 972 58.59 -57.14 -2.65
C THR A 972 57.28 -56.89 -3.37
N GLN A 973 57.15 -55.76 -4.08
CA GLN A 973 56.05 -55.47 -5.00
C GLN A 973 56.57 -54.65 -6.19
N PRO A 974 56.94 -55.27 -7.34
CA PRO A 974 57.43 -54.52 -8.49
C PRO A 974 56.38 -53.55 -9.07
N LEU A 975 56.84 -52.51 -9.76
CA LEU A 975 56.01 -51.68 -10.65
C LEU A 975 55.95 -52.36 -12.02
N THR A 976 54.74 -52.69 -12.48
CA THR A 976 54.51 -53.36 -13.78
C THR A 976 54.07 -52.40 -14.89
N ASP A 977 53.61 -51.19 -14.54
CA ASP A 977 53.29 -50.12 -15.49
C ASP A 977 54.56 -49.37 -15.90
N ALA A 978 54.93 -49.46 -17.18
CA ALA A 978 56.08 -48.77 -17.76
C ALA A 978 55.99 -47.23 -17.64
N TYR A 979 54.79 -46.66 -17.52
CA TYR A 979 54.63 -45.24 -17.25
C TYR A 979 54.84 -44.90 -15.76
N ALA A 980 54.40 -45.77 -14.83
CA ALA A 980 54.71 -45.64 -13.41
C ALA A 980 56.22 -45.74 -13.13
N LEU A 981 56.95 -46.60 -13.86
CA LEU A 981 58.42 -46.64 -13.82
C LEU A 981 59.04 -45.29 -14.21
N LYS A 982 58.54 -44.62 -15.25
CA LYS A 982 58.98 -43.25 -15.62
C LYS A 982 58.61 -42.18 -14.59
N CYS A 983 57.58 -42.41 -13.76
CA CYS A 983 57.22 -41.53 -12.64
C CYS A 983 58.09 -41.78 -11.40
N ALA A 984 58.64 -42.99 -11.28
CA ALA A 984 59.53 -43.44 -10.22
C ALA A 984 61.03 -43.12 -10.45
N ASP A 985 61.46 -42.97 -11.71
CA ASP A 985 62.78 -42.46 -12.10
C ASP A 985 62.87 -40.96 -11.83
N VAL A 986 63.06 -40.60 -10.56
CA VAL A 986 63.04 -39.21 -10.08
C VAL A 986 64.42 -38.54 -10.20
N ASN A 987 65.48 -39.33 -10.33
CA ASN A 987 66.84 -38.82 -10.61
C ASN A 987 67.11 -38.66 -12.13
N ARG A 988 66.33 -39.32 -12.99
CA ARG A 988 66.40 -39.35 -14.47
C ARG A 988 67.63 -40.08 -15.04
N ASP A 989 68.16 -41.06 -14.33
CA ASP A 989 69.26 -41.94 -14.77
C ASP A 989 68.78 -43.18 -15.57
N SER A 990 67.47 -43.30 -15.80
CA SER A 990 66.80 -44.42 -16.47
C SER A 990 66.85 -45.76 -15.71
N ARG A 991 67.18 -45.77 -14.41
CA ARG A 991 67.30 -46.98 -13.58
C ARG A 991 66.64 -46.77 -12.22
N VAL A 992 65.36 -47.08 -12.09
CA VAL A 992 64.62 -46.99 -10.82
C VAL A 992 65.29 -47.83 -9.71
N ASN A 993 66.00 -47.17 -8.78
CA ASN A 993 66.84 -47.84 -7.77
C ASN A 993 66.83 -47.12 -6.40
N ALA A 994 67.70 -47.54 -5.48
CA ALA A 994 67.78 -46.94 -4.12
C ALA A 994 68.11 -45.44 -4.13
N MET A 995 68.77 -44.94 -5.18
CA MET A 995 69.02 -43.52 -5.39
C MET A 995 67.71 -42.74 -5.60
N ASP A 996 66.74 -43.31 -6.32
CA ASP A 996 65.40 -42.74 -6.49
C ASP A 996 64.60 -42.75 -5.19
N CYS A 997 64.69 -43.82 -4.40
CA CYS A 997 64.11 -43.84 -3.04
C CYS A 997 64.64 -42.66 -2.21
N THR A 998 65.96 -42.44 -2.24
CA THR A 998 66.61 -41.35 -1.51
C THR A 998 66.17 -39.98 -2.05
N ARG A 999 66.20 -39.79 -3.37
CA ARG A 999 65.84 -38.53 -4.02
C ARG A 999 64.37 -38.18 -3.79
N LEU A 1000 63.45 -39.14 -3.91
CA LEU A 1000 62.04 -38.94 -3.61
C LEU A 1000 61.81 -38.59 -2.13
N PHE A 1001 62.49 -39.29 -1.22
CA PHE A 1001 62.44 -39.00 0.22
C PHE A 1001 62.92 -37.57 0.56
N THR A 1002 63.98 -37.07 -0.09
CA THR A 1002 64.42 -35.66 0.09
C THR A 1002 63.41 -34.61 -0.37
N HIS A 1003 62.57 -34.93 -1.37
CA HIS A 1003 61.49 -34.04 -1.80
C HIS A 1003 60.28 -34.11 -0.85
N VAL A 1004 59.88 -35.30 -0.40
CA VAL A 1004 58.81 -35.47 0.59
C VAL A 1004 59.15 -34.80 1.92
N ASN A 1005 60.40 -34.92 2.38
CA ASN A 1005 60.92 -34.21 3.56
C ASN A 1005 61.30 -32.74 3.30
N ARG A 1006 61.16 -32.27 2.06
CA ARG A 1006 61.41 -30.87 1.62
C ARG A 1006 62.84 -30.37 1.83
N THR A 1007 63.81 -31.27 2.01
CA THR A 1007 65.23 -30.92 2.11
C THR A 1007 65.84 -30.63 0.73
N GLN A 1008 65.39 -31.34 -0.31
CA GLN A 1008 65.68 -31.02 -1.70
C GLN A 1008 64.46 -31.36 -2.59
N PRO A 1009 63.63 -30.39 -2.97
CA PRO A 1009 62.49 -30.64 -3.85
C PRO A 1009 62.88 -31.22 -5.24
N LEU A 1010 61.96 -31.95 -5.88
CA LEU A 1010 62.08 -32.33 -7.30
C LEU A 1010 61.73 -31.16 -8.24
N TRP A 1011 60.90 -30.24 -7.74
CA TRP A 1011 60.30 -29.10 -8.46
C TRP A 1011 59.64 -28.14 -7.47
#